data_AF-A0A6B1H0T9-F1
#
_entry.id   AF-A0A6B1H0T9-F1
#
_cell.length_a   1.000
_cell.length_b   1.000
_cell.length_c   1.000
_cell.angle_alpha   90.00
_cell.angle_beta   90.00
_cell.angle_gamma   90.00
#
_symmetry.space_group_name_H-M   'P 1'
#
loop_
_entity.id
_entity.type
_entity.pdbx_description
1 polymer ?
#
loop_
_entity_poly.entity_id
_entity_poly.type
_entity_poly.pdbx_seq_one_letter_code
_entity_poly.pdbx_strand_id
1 'polypeptide(L)'
;MHHAVLLRRDPQGVRRRRRRQPQAGQSPLPLRLALRRLGLAADRGRHRGRLQGGTRRSRGLRRSPGPDQGAPEPRPFPVPVGGVLRDRGDHRPARHAADPLPLGQPGRGVGAGRTAGLHLPALTEAYTKERPAPGRPTVRSRVLIRAFLIAAAALLLAGGTASAAKKKRPPCQDGRQPSVESLPSNHRQWTEEVALLLSDEEIHSFLCLSQDYQRDAFIAEFWKARDPYPDTARNEFREHWIERLSMVRQLFENTDDERARYYLLNGPPGVHVEICPRRSATSIEAWFYGFEDLSQVMGAIFSRRLRHDQYAVIFYRRLGVGAWRAWYPSEELSISALQPGGRLDLPGAGIGGLRREDLGAGCKEEELGYALQIIQILNDWGGMLGFFYERMIGEKLEPIEAPSDEWLRTFESYSTDLPSGAPQLAAALDVSFPGRKESRTVVQTLVQVEPEGAALADLAGARSYAFELIGEVLRADAVTSADRLFESFRYRFEFPVEGDEASGETSPAMPLVAQRYLRPGEYKLILRVDDLNGDAVWRHAEPLVVPRVEEAAGWTEADLEPIFAEANRSLASGEPTIRIIPPGGELVSGYLRFDTAVTGPVDKVRFTLDDKDLFTTKRAPYSVDVRLGELPRSQMLRAIAFDLEGSQIASDSYLINGSPHRFDVRIIEPIPGNQYSNSVRLRAQVTVPEGRSLEELQVFRNTDQVATLYEEPFTVPVELPGGRELTIIRIVGKLLDAEGPAAFVEDTAIINGPATLEEVQVDFVELYTTVDDRDRRPLLDLGQDAFQVLEDGVAQEILRFERVDDTPLVGTILLDVSASMEERLAESVKAAADFFQQVITERDELSIVTFNDRPHLASPFTRDRIEFAKGLMGLRAERGTALYDSLIFTLYHLNGLPGQRAVLLLSDGVDEHSRYDLDDALEYARRSEAAIYAIGLALPKKAKESPKKVLEQLALETGGRAYFVESTSELAAVYDQIGLELRSKYFLAYQSSSTAPSDAFRRVEVVVDERGARARTIRGYYP
;
A
#
# COMPACT_ATOMS: atom_id res chain seq x y z
N MET A 1 13.57 5.76 -45.15
CA MET A 1 13.35 5.69 -46.61
C MET A 1 11.86 5.80 -46.90
N HIS A 2 11.51 6.79 -47.72
CA HIS A 2 10.17 7.22 -48.10
C HIS A 2 9.27 6.12 -48.70
N HIS A 3 7.95 6.25 -48.52
CA HIS A 3 7.06 6.43 -49.67
C HIS A 3 5.71 7.06 -49.28
N ALA A 4 5.52 8.29 -49.75
CA ALA A 4 4.25 9.00 -49.84
C ALA A 4 3.43 8.48 -51.04
N VAL A 5 2.10 8.53 -50.93
CA VAL A 5 1.18 8.44 -52.08
C VAL A 5 0.41 9.75 -52.20
N LEU A 6 0.78 10.50 -53.23
CA LEU A 6 0.10 11.68 -53.77
C LEU A 6 -1.06 11.24 -54.68
N LEU A 7 -2.23 11.87 -54.54
CA LEU A 7 -3.20 11.98 -55.63
C LEU A 7 -3.66 13.43 -55.78
N ARG A 8 -3.08 14.11 -56.79
CA ARG A 8 -3.66 15.28 -57.45
C ARG A 8 -4.40 14.80 -58.70
N ARG A 9 -5.61 15.30 -58.96
CA ARG A 9 -5.99 15.79 -60.30
C ARG A 9 -7.20 16.73 -60.25
N ASP A 10 -7.01 17.82 -60.97
CA ASP A 10 -7.79 19.04 -61.14
C ASP A 10 -8.81 18.87 -62.32
N PRO A 11 -9.55 19.89 -62.82
CA PRO A 11 -11.01 19.87 -62.94
C PRO A 11 -11.56 20.08 -64.38
N GLN A 12 -12.88 20.36 -64.48
CA GLN A 12 -13.70 20.75 -65.66
C GLN A 12 -14.22 19.57 -66.52
N GLY A 13 -15.46 19.46 -67.00
CA GLY A 13 -16.69 20.26 -67.10
C GLY A 13 -17.50 19.63 -68.27
N VAL A 14 -18.83 19.42 -68.27
CA VAL A 14 -19.88 20.37 -68.73
C VAL A 14 -21.18 19.59 -69.12
N ARG A 15 -22.34 19.99 -68.52
CA ARG A 15 -23.76 20.03 -68.97
C ARG A 15 -24.53 18.71 -69.32
N ARG A 16 -25.85 18.53 -69.05
CA ARG A 16 -27.03 19.44 -69.11
C ARG A 16 -28.22 19.03 -68.19
N ARG A 17 -28.86 20.07 -67.61
CA ARG A 17 -30.31 20.36 -67.39
C ARG A 17 -31.22 19.36 -66.63
N ARG A 18 -31.84 19.84 -65.53
CA ARG A 18 -33.22 20.41 -65.50
C ARG A 18 -33.59 21.07 -64.15
N ARG A 19 -34.00 22.34 -64.27
CA ARG A 19 -35.07 23.12 -63.58
C ARG A 19 -35.15 23.24 -62.03
N ARG A 20 -34.97 24.51 -61.62
CA ARG A 20 -35.74 25.34 -60.65
C ARG A 20 -35.40 25.29 -59.14
N GLN A 21 -34.53 26.24 -58.78
CA GLN A 21 -34.47 27.14 -57.60
C GLN A 21 -35.83 27.76 -57.15
N PRO A 22 -35.93 28.52 -56.02
CA PRO A 22 -34.85 29.17 -55.24
C PRO A 22 -34.90 29.16 -53.67
N GLN A 23 -33.70 29.40 -53.11
CA GLN A 23 -33.30 30.31 -52.00
C GLN A 23 -34.00 30.36 -50.62
N ALA A 24 -33.17 30.05 -49.60
CA ALA A 24 -32.68 30.90 -48.50
C ALA A 24 -33.62 31.86 -47.73
N GLY A 25 -33.51 31.79 -46.38
CA GLY A 25 -33.38 32.98 -45.53
C GLY A 25 -34.41 33.15 -44.41
N GLN A 26 -33.90 33.09 -43.18
CA GLN A 26 -34.25 33.91 -42.01
C GLN A 26 -35.55 33.63 -41.20
N SER A 27 -35.36 33.53 -39.88
CA SER A 27 -36.34 33.77 -38.81
C SER A 27 -37.05 35.14 -38.96
N PRO A 28 -38.27 35.37 -38.41
CA PRO A 28 -38.40 35.77 -36.99
C PRO A 28 -39.75 35.43 -36.27
N LEU A 29 -39.78 35.73 -34.96
CA LEU A 29 -40.88 35.92 -33.97
C LEU A 29 -42.17 36.65 -34.49
N PRO A 30 -43.23 36.97 -33.68
CA PRO A 30 -43.98 36.28 -32.61
C PRO A 30 -45.54 36.47 -32.68
N LEU A 31 -46.28 35.92 -31.67
CA LEU A 31 -47.53 36.44 -31.04
C LEU A 31 -48.91 36.37 -31.77
N ARG A 32 -49.90 35.64 -31.18
CA ARG A 32 -51.17 36.15 -30.55
C ARG A 32 -52.37 35.15 -30.53
N LEU A 33 -52.97 35.04 -29.33
CA LEU A 33 -54.40 35.07 -28.95
C LEU A 33 -55.49 34.22 -29.66
N ALA A 34 -56.26 33.46 -28.86
CA ALA A 34 -57.69 33.72 -28.50
C ALA A 34 -58.63 32.47 -28.43
N LEU A 35 -59.07 32.16 -27.19
CA LEU A 35 -60.46 32.04 -26.69
C LEU A 35 -61.56 31.26 -27.44
N ARG A 36 -62.15 30.27 -26.72
CA ARG A 36 -63.60 30.04 -26.38
C ARG A 36 -63.89 28.52 -26.24
N ARG A 37 -64.82 27.96 -25.45
CA ARG A 37 -65.79 28.32 -24.36
C ARG A 37 -66.56 27.00 -24.03
N LEU A 38 -67.20 26.92 -22.84
CA LEU A 38 -68.35 26.09 -22.37
C LEU A 38 -67.98 25.31 -21.09
N GLY A 39 -68.71 25.26 -19.97
CA GLY A 39 -69.97 25.84 -19.48
C GLY A 39 -70.42 25.12 -18.17
N LEU A 40 -71.00 25.87 -17.20
CA LEU A 40 -72.09 25.57 -16.21
C LEU A 40 -72.09 24.23 -15.40
N ALA A 41 -72.48 24.05 -14.13
CA ALA A 41 -73.26 24.74 -13.06
C ALA A 41 -72.94 24.07 -11.67
N ALA A 42 -72.78 24.75 -10.53
CA ALA A 42 -73.74 25.14 -9.45
C ALA A 42 -74.54 24.04 -8.71
N ASP A 43 -74.35 23.87 -7.38
CA ASP A 43 -75.44 23.83 -6.38
C ASP A 43 -74.98 24.08 -4.91
N ARG A 44 -75.92 24.55 -4.08
CA ARG A 44 -75.81 25.10 -2.71
C ARG A 44 -76.18 24.09 -1.61
N GLY A 45 -75.77 24.38 -0.36
CA GLY A 45 -76.44 23.86 0.84
C GLY A 45 -75.92 24.41 2.18
N ARG A 46 -76.70 25.27 2.85
CA ARG A 46 -76.55 25.73 4.26
C ARG A 46 -77.44 24.89 5.18
N HIS A 47 -77.05 24.61 6.44
CA HIS A 47 -77.58 25.25 7.67
C HIS A 47 -77.29 24.49 9.01
N ARG A 48 -76.81 25.28 10.00
CA ARG A 48 -77.18 25.42 11.44
C ARG A 48 -77.22 24.23 12.44
N GLY A 49 -76.53 24.45 13.57
CA GLY A 49 -76.92 24.08 14.96
C GLY A 49 -75.77 24.32 15.96
N ARG A 50 -75.67 25.49 16.64
CA ARG A 50 -76.20 25.91 17.96
C ARG A 50 -75.39 25.47 19.21
N LEU A 51 -75.01 26.49 20.00
CA LEU A 51 -74.86 26.59 21.49
C LEU A 51 -73.68 25.84 22.14
N GLN A 52 -72.98 26.32 23.18
CA GLN A 52 -73.16 27.37 24.21
C GLN A 52 -71.76 27.75 24.75
N GLY A 53 -71.45 29.03 25.03
CA GLY A 53 -71.40 29.57 26.41
C GLY A 53 -70.00 29.41 27.04
N GLY A 54 -69.12 30.42 26.98
CA GLY A 54 -68.95 31.45 28.02
C GLY A 54 -67.72 31.12 28.87
N THR A 55 -66.88 32.03 29.38
CA THR A 55 -66.90 33.49 29.45
C THR A 55 -65.59 33.97 30.08
N ARG A 56 -65.12 35.13 29.60
CA ARG A 56 -64.55 36.29 30.36
C ARG A 56 -63.16 36.15 31.00
N ARG A 57 -62.17 36.92 30.52
CA ARG A 57 -61.86 38.36 30.81
C ARG A 57 -61.20 38.49 32.18
N SER A 58 -60.07 39.19 32.37
CA SER A 58 -59.67 40.55 31.97
C SER A 58 -58.23 40.77 32.49
N ARG A 59 -57.40 41.76 32.13
CA ARG A 59 -57.62 43.22 31.95
C ARG A 59 -56.26 43.79 31.46
N GLY A 60 -56.20 44.53 30.34
CA GLY A 60 -55.82 45.96 30.29
C GLY A 60 -54.30 46.18 30.20
N LEU A 61 -53.70 47.13 29.48
CA LEU A 61 -54.14 48.31 28.74
C LEU A 61 -52.93 48.81 27.89
N ARG A 62 -53.21 49.30 26.68
CA ARG A 62 -52.63 50.47 25.98
C ARG A 62 -51.16 50.53 25.47
N ARG A 63 -51.12 50.90 24.18
CA ARG A 63 -50.26 51.88 23.47
C ARG A 63 -48.90 51.41 22.90
N SER A 64 -48.79 51.48 21.58
CA SER A 64 -47.54 51.61 20.78
C SER A 64 -47.14 53.10 20.64
N PRO A 65 -46.00 53.52 20.04
CA PRO A 65 -44.76 52.80 19.62
C PRO A 65 -43.39 53.50 19.97
N GLY A 66 -42.28 52.73 19.93
CA GLY A 66 -40.87 53.12 19.69
C GLY A 66 -40.01 53.64 20.87
N PRO A 67 -38.66 53.76 20.78
CA PRO A 67 -37.64 53.05 19.97
C PRO A 67 -36.57 52.30 20.83
N ASP A 68 -35.84 51.36 20.22
CA ASP A 68 -34.73 50.59 20.83
C ASP A 68 -33.40 51.36 20.81
N GLN A 69 -32.74 51.45 21.98
CA GLN A 69 -31.29 51.63 22.12
C GLN A 69 -30.78 50.91 23.38
N GLY A 70 -29.88 49.94 23.16
CA GLY A 70 -28.64 49.74 23.93
C GLY A 70 -28.67 48.90 25.22
N ALA A 71 -28.09 47.69 25.14
CA ALA A 71 -27.32 47.05 26.23
C ALA A 71 -26.44 45.90 25.66
N PRO A 72 -25.37 45.46 26.36
CA PRO A 72 -24.05 45.24 25.76
C PRO A 72 -23.58 43.77 25.61
N GLU A 73 -22.48 43.60 24.87
CA GLU A 73 -21.74 42.36 24.58
C GLU A 73 -21.23 41.59 25.82
N PRO A 74 -21.14 40.25 25.74
CA PRO A 74 -20.27 39.43 26.58
C PRO A 74 -19.00 38.94 25.85
N ARG A 75 -17.87 39.02 26.57
CA ARG A 75 -16.50 38.63 26.17
C ARG A 75 -16.30 37.09 26.11
N PRO A 76 -15.30 36.62 25.32
CA PRO A 76 -15.01 35.19 25.12
C PRO A 76 -14.16 34.55 26.24
N PHE A 77 -14.36 33.24 26.43
CA PHE A 77 -13.61 32.35 27.32
C PHE A 77 -12.23 31.95 26.73
N PRO A 78 -11.16 31.83 27.54
CA PRO A 78 -9.82 31.48 27.06
C PRO A 78 -9.54 29.97 27.06
N VAL A 79 -8.77 29.55 26.05
CA VAL A 79 -8.11 28.23 25.92
C VAL A 79 -6.71 28.32 26.56
N PRO A 80 -6.23 27.33 27.33
CA PRO A 80 -4.87 27.34 27.86
C PRO A 80 -3.89 26.55 26.98
N VAL A 81 -2.70 27.15 26.76
CA VAL A 81 -1.50 26.54 26.17
C VAL A 81 -0.42 26.42 27.26
N GLY A 82 0.20 25.23 27.35
CA GLY A 82 1.61 24.99 27.69
C GLY A 82 2.16 25.36 29.08
N GLY A 83 2.59 24.36 29.85
CA GLY A 83 3.41 24.54 31.05
C GLY A 83 4.09 23.25 31.54
N VAL A 84 5.42 23.24 31.45
CA VAL A 84 6.42 22.26 31.88
C VAL A 84 6.18 21.67 33.29
N LEU A 85 6.36 20.35 33.47
CA LEU A 85 6.50 19.73 34.79
C LEU A 85 7.61 18.66 34.80
N ARG A 86 8.47 18.79 35.82
CA ARG A 86 9.68 18.02 36.08
C ARG A 86 9.39 16.62 36.60
N ASP A 87 10.25 15.72 36.14
CA ASP A 87 10.56 14.38 36.62
C ASP A 87 10.86 14.29 38.14
N ARG A 88 10.24 13.31 38.82
CA ARG A 88 10.73 12.56 39.98
C ARG A 88 9.88 11.29 40.15
N GLY A 89 10.50 10.12 40.00
CA GLY A 89 9.86 8.81 40.14
C GLY A 89 9.57 8.36 41.58
N ASP A 90 8.75 7.32 41.69
CA ASP A 90 9.01 6.17 42.57
C ASP A 90 8.11 4.98 42.22
N HIS A 91 8.71 3.78 42.23
CA HIS A 91 8.09 2.48 41.95
C HIS A 91 7.35 1.91 43.16
N ARG A 92 6.25 1.15 42.92
CA ARG A 92 5.92 -0.17 43.53
C ARG A 92 4.48 -0.62 43.19
N PRO A 93 4.27 -1.88 42.73
CA PRO A 93 2.94 -2.49 42.68
C PRO A 93 2.64 -3.32 43.94
N ALA A 94 1.38 -3.29 44.39
CA ALA A 94 0.89 -4.02 45.55
C ALA A 94 0.46 -5.45 45.19
N ARG A 95 0.93 -6.41 46.00
CA ARG A 95 0.45 -7.80 46.09
C ARG A 95 -0.88 -7.84 46.85
N HIS A 96 -1.77 -8.78 46.52
CA HIS A 96 -2.37 -9.66 47.53
C HIS A 96 -2.95 -10.93 46.89
N ALA A 97 -2.61 -12.06 47.52
CA ALA A 97 -2.99 -13.42 47.20
C ALA A 97 -4.29 -13.82 47.90
N ALA A 98 -4.98 -14.83 47.36
CA ALA A 98 -5.76 -15.79 48.12
C ALA A 98 -5.76 -17.14 47.40
N ASP A 99 -5.37 -18.16 48.15
CA ASP A 99 -5.11 -19.56 47.77
C ASP A 99 -6.30 -20.45 48.29
N PRO A 100 -6.32 -21.79 48.11
CA PRO A 100 -7.44 -22.52 47.46
C PRO A 100 -8.09 -23.58 48.38
N LEU A 101 -8.92 -24.50 47.83
CA LEU A 101 -9.19 -25.93 48.21
C LEU A 101 -10.55 -26.42 47.59
N PRO A 102 -10.91 -27.73 47.46
CA PRO A 102 -10.25 -28.75 46.63
C PRO A 102 -11.20 -29.87 46.03
N LEU A 103 -10.59 -30.77 45.24
CA LEU A 103 -10.90 -32.22 45.02
C LEU A 103 -12.12 -32.71 44.18
N GLY A 104 -11.81 -33.57 43.19
CA GLY A 104 -12.75 -34.57 42.64
C GLY A 104 -12.24 -35.30 41.38
N GLN A 105 -11.75 -36.54 41.55
CA GLN A 105 -11.18 -37.45 40.54
C GLN A 105 -12.13 -37.88 39.40
N PRO A 106 -11.63 -38.42 38.26
CA PRO A 106 -12.37 -39.38 37.45
C PRO A 106 -11.83 -40.81 37.57
N GLY A 107 -12.75 -41.74 37.82
CA GLY A 107 -12.53 -43.18 37.79
C GLY A 107 -12.72 -43.79 36.40
N ARG A 108 -11.75 -44.64 36.04
CA ARG A 108 -11.78 -45.87 35.20
C ARG A 108 -13.03 -46.18 34.35
N GLY A 109 -12.77 -46.45 33.06
CA GLY A 109 -12.67 -47.86 32.63
C GLY A 109 -13.43 -48.32 31.37
N VAL A 110 -12.64 -48.74 30.38
CA VAL A 110 -12.74 -49.97 29.54
C VAL A 110 -13.86 -50.08 28.49
N GLY A 111 -13.45 -50.38 27.23
CA GLY A 111 -14.33 -50.91 26.20
C GLY A 111 -13.63 -51.14 24.84
N ALA A 112 -13.24 -52.38 24.56
CA ALA A 112 -12.44 -52.85 23.44
C ALA A 112 -13.10 -52.78 22.04
N GLY A 113 -12.27 -52.53 21.01
CA GLY A 113 -11.98 -53.47 19.92
C GLY A 113 -12.99 -53.65 18.77
N ARG A 114 -12.57 -53.27 17.55
CA ARG A 114 -12.54 -54.17 16.37
C ARG A 114 -11.94 -53.46 15.14
N THR A 115 -10.72 -53.85 14.80
CA THR A 115 -10.07 -53.62 13.51
C THR A 115 -10.42 -54.75 12.53
N ALA A 116 -10.87 -54.40 11.34
CA ALA A 116 -10.84 -55.25 10.16
C ALA A 116 -10.04 -54.51 9.09
N GLY A 117 -8.86 -55.03 8.76
CA GLY A 117 -8.09 -54.58 7.60
C GLY A 117 -8.53 -55.32 6.34
N LEU A 118 -8.06 -54.85 5.18
CA LEU A 118 -7.49 -55.66 4.09
C LEU A 118 -6.99 -54.77 2.94
N HIS A 119 -5.68 -54.91 2.69
CA HIS A 119 -4.94 -54.88 1.41
C HIS A 119 -5.23 -53.87 0.29
N LEU A 120 -4.17 -53.12 -0.10
CA LEU A 120 -3.87 -52.78 -1.50
C LEU A 120 -2.46 -53.30 -1.87
N PRO A 121 -2.29 -53.94 -3.05
CA PRO A 121 -0.98 -54.25 -3.61
C PRO A 121 -0.52 -53.19 -4.63
N ALA A 122 0.79 -53.09 -4.77
CA ALA A 122 1.50 -52.43 -5.86
C ALA A 122 1.20 -53.07 -7.22
N LEU A 123 1.34 -52.34 -8.33
CA LEU A 123 1.78 -52.88 -9.62
C LEU A 123 2.24 -51.78 -10.61
N THR A 124 3.15 -52.24 -11.46
CA THR A 124 4.09 -51.59 -12.37
C THR A 124 3.54 -51.45 -13.82
N GLU A 125 4.22 -50.60 -14.60
CA GLU A 125 4.48 -50.67 -16.06
C GLU A 125 3.36 -50.59 -17.13
N ALA A 126 3.43 -49.50 -17.91
CA ALA A 126 3.62 -49.39 -19.38
C ALA A 126 2.81 -50.26 -20.38
N TYR A 127 2.24 -49.62 -21.43
CA TYR A 127 2.65 -49.78 -22.87
C TYR A 127 1.78 -48.96 -23.87
N THR A 128 2.46 -48.13 -24.69
CA THR A 128 2.34 -47.87 -26.17
C THR A 128 0.99 -47.48 -26.81
N LYS A 129 0.88 -46.69 -27.89
CA LYS A 129 1.58 -46.64 -29.22
C LYS A 129 0.93 -45.42 -29.95
N GLU A 130 1.55 -44.62 -30.81
CA GLU A 130 1.94 -44.93 -32.19
C GLU A 130 2.84 -43.81 -32.78
N ARG A 131 3.83 -44.23 -33.58
CA ARG A 131 4.52 -43.44 -34.62
C ARG A 131 4.14 -44.01 -35.98
N PRO A 132 4.42 -43.27 -37.06
CA PRO A 132 5.22 -43.83 -38.13
C PRO A 132 6.48 -43.00 -38.43
N ALA A 133 7.54 -43.71 -38.85
CA ALA A 133 8.84 -43.23 -39.34
C ALA A 133 8.91 -43.51 -40.87
N PRO A 134 10.07 -43.53 -41.59
CA PRO A 134 11.42 -42.99 -41.33
C PRO A 134 12.09 -42.29 -42.56
N GLY A 135 13.12 -41.49 -42.31
CA GLY A 135 14.18 -41.14 -43.27
C GLY A 135 15.55 -41.51 -42.71
N ARG A 136 16.36 -42.26 -43.47
CA ARG A 136 17.65 -42.89 -43.08
C ARG A 136 18.88 -41.99 -43.36
N PRO A 137 20.10 -42.37 -42.89
CA PRO A 137 21.10 -41.46 -42.30
C PRO A 137 22.34 -41.22 -43.17
N THR A 138 23.25 -40.35 -42.72
CA THR A 138 24.66 -40.39 -43.12
C THR A 138 25.63 -40.30 -41.94
N VAL A 139 26.78 -40.90 -42.18
CA VAL A 139 27.85 -41.36 -41.30
C VAL A 139 28.84 -40.23 -41.01
N ARG A 140 29.22 -40.03 -39.74
CA ARG A 140 30.63 -39.89 -39.31
C ARG A 140 30.76 -39.75 -37.77
N SER A 141 31.89 -40.30 -37.29
CA SER A 141 32.52 -40.08 -35.97
C SER A 141 31.87 -40.67 -34.72
N ARG A 142 31.94 -42.01 -34.60
CA ARG A 142 32.15 -42.71 -33.32
C ARG A 142 33.65 -42.91 -33.11
N VAL A 143 34.33 -41.99 -32.42
CA VAL A 143 35.51 -42.20 -31.54
C VAL A 143 35.71 -40.86 -30.83
N LEU A 144 35.38 -40.78 -29.54
CA LEU A 144 35.88 -39.80 -28.53
C LEU A 144 34.98 -39.66 -27.27
N ILE A 145 34.03 -40.57 -27.01
CA ILE A 145 33.34 -40.63 -25.71
C ILE A 145 33.87 -41.82 -24.90
N ARG A 146 35.16 -41.78 -24.58
CA ARG A 146 35.79 -42.62 -23.53
C ARG A 146 36.90 -41.89 -22.76
N ALA A 147 37.10 -40.59 -22.96
CA ALA A 147 38.06 -39.77 -22.22
C ALA A 147 37.43 -38.83 -21.16
N PHE A 148 36.10 -38.71 -21.11
CA PHE A 148 35.44 -37.73 -20.22
C PHE A 148 34.98 -38.29 -18.86
N LEU A 149 35.14 -39.60 -18.61
CA LEU A 149 34.71 -40.25 -17.36
C LEU A 149 35.85 -40.61 -16.39
N ILE A 150 37.08 -40.16 -16.66
CA ILE A 150 38.23 -40.34 -15.75
C ILE A 150 38.77 -38.98 -15.22
N ALA A 151 38.42 -37.84 -15.84
CA ALA A 151 38.76 -36.51 -15.30
C ALA A 151 37.81 -36.02 -14.18
N ALA A 152 36.58 -36.55 -14.10
CA ALA A 152 35.60 -36.15 -13.08
C ALA A 152 35.81 -36.83 -11.71
N ALA A 153 36.66 -37.87 -11.63
CA ALA A 153 36.93 -38.58 -10.37
C ALA A 153 38.25 -38.15 -9.68
N ALA A 154 39.08 -37.33 -10.34
CA ALA A 154 40.33 -36.83 -9.76
C ALA A 154 40.23 -35.40 -9.19
N LEU A 155 39.15 -34.65 -9.47
CA LEU A 155 38.90 -33.34 -8.81
C LEU A 155 38.12 -33.45 -7.49
N LEU A 156 37.61 -34.64 -7.14
CA LEU A 156 36.88 -34.89 -5.89
C LEU A 156 37.79 -35.33 -4.71
N LEU A 157 39.11 -35.36 -4.90
CA LEU A 157 40.09 -35.68 -3.85
C LEU A 157 41.10 -34.55 -3.56
N ALA A 158 40.79 -33.33 -4.00
CA ALA A 158 41.47 -32.10 -3.58
C ALA A 158 40.57 -31.20 -2.70
N GLY A 159 39.66 -31.82 -1.94
CA GLY A 159 38.99 -31.19 -0.79
C GLY A 159 39.98 -31.02 0.36
N GLY A 160 41.05 -30.26 0.12
CA GLY A 160 41.83 -29.68 1.19
C GLY A 160 40.91 -28.80 2.01
N THR A 161 41.01 -28.92 3.33
CA THR A 161 40.39 -28.05 4.32
C THR A 161 40.48 -26.60 3.85
N ALA A 162 39.38 -26.05 3.34
CA ALA A 162 39.22 -24.62 3.22
C ALA A 162 39.11 -24.11 4.65
N SER A 163 40.27 -23.82 5.24
CA SER A 163 40.37 -22.82 6.29
C SER A 163 39.54 -21.63 5.81
N ALA A 164 38.59 -21.18 6.63
CA ALA A 164 37.75 -20.02 6.38
C ALA A 164 38.64 -18.79 6.18
N ALA A 165 39.16 -18.62 4.96
CA ALA A 165 39.72 -17.39 4.50
C ALA A 165 38.53 -16.44 4.40
N LYS A 166 38.42 -15.50 5.37
CA LYS A 166 37.53 -14.34 5.29
C LYS A 166 37.59 -13.83 3.85
N LYS A 167 36.52 -14.01 3.06
CA LYS A 167 36.39 -13.35 1.76
C LYS A 167 36.56 -11.87 2.06
N LYS A 168 37.67 -11.27 1.59
CA LYS A 168 37.87 -9.83 1.73
C LYS A 168 36.68 -9.15 1.03
N ARG A 169 35.98 -8.28 1.75
CA ARG A 169 34.89 -7.47 1.19
C ARG A 169 35.42 -6.67 -0.01
N PRO A 170 34.60 -6.43 -1.04
CA PRO A 170 35.01 -5.59 -2.15
C PRO A 170 35.44 -4.20 -1.62
N PRO A 171 36.37 -3.52 -2.30
CA PRO A 171 36.66 -2.13 -2.00
C PRO A 171 35.41 -1.27 -2.26
N CYS A 172 35.29 -0.16 -1.52
CA CYS A 172 34.29 0.87 -1.76
C CYS A 172 34.50 1.53 -3.14
N GLN A 173 33.51 2.28 -3.61
CA GLN A 173 33.56 2.94 -4.93
C GLN A 173 34.73 3.90 -5.09
N ASP A 174 35.22 4.47 -3.99
CA ASP A 174 36.40 5.34 -3.90
C ASP A 174 37.75 4.55 -3.90
N GLY A 175 37.71 3.21 -3.85
CA GLY A 175 38.85 2.30 -3.73
C GLY A 175 39.25 1.98 -2.28
N ARG A 176 38.60 2.58 -1.28
CA ARG A 176 38.88 2.39 0.15
C ARG A 176 38.48 0.99 0.61
N GLN A 177 39.26 0.43 1.52
CA GLN A 177 38.90 -0.85 2.16
C GLN A 177 37.93 -0.59 3.33
N PRO A 178 36.74 -1.19 3.33
CA PRO A 178 35.76 -1.01 4.40
C PRO A 178 36.27 -1.64 5.71
N SER A 179 36.27 -0.88 6.81
CA SER A 179 36.74 -1.34 8.13
C SER A 179 35.99 -0.65 9.28
N VAL A 180 35.50 -1.46 10.23
CA VAL A 180 34.78 -1.00 11.43
C VAL A 180 35.70 -0.20 12.37
N GLU A 181 36.98 -0.57 12.42
CA GLU A 181 37.99 0.11 13.24
C GLU A 181 38.24 1.54 12.80
N SER A 182 37.95 1.87 11.54
CA SER A 182 38.08 3.23 11.00
C SER A 182 36.92 4.17 11.38
N LEU A 183 35.82 3.63 11.92
CA LEU A 183 34.64 4.42 12.28
C LEU A 183 34.85 5.25 13.55
N PRO A 184 34.15 6.41 13.67
CA PRO A 184 33.99 7.11 14.94
C PRO A 184 33.38 6.21 16.03
N SER A 185 33.61 6.54 17.31
CA SER A 185 33.26 5.67 18.43
C SER A 185 31.76 5.34 18.53
N ASN A 186 30.89 6.31 18.23
CA ASN A 186 29.43 6.13 18.24
C ASN A 186 28.97 5.19 17.12
N HIS A 187 29.47 5.37 15.88
CA HIS A 187 29.11 4.50 14.75
C HIS A 187 29.68 3.09 14.91
N ARG A 188 30.90 2.97 15.45
CA ARG A 188 31.49 1.68 15.80
C ARG A 188 30.65 0.95 16.83
N GLN A 189 30.29 1.63 17.91
CA GLN A 189 29.41 1.07 18.93
C GLN A 189 28.09 0.62 18.30
N TRP A 190 27.45 1.44 17.47
CA TRP A 190 26.22 1.06 16.79
C TRP A 190 26.40 -0.22 15.95
N THR A 191 27.47 -0.35 15.15
CA THR A 191 27.70 -1.57 14.37
C THR A 191 27.86 -2.83 15.23
N GLU A 192 28.41 -2.69 16.44
CA GLU A 192 28.50 -3.81 17.40
C GLU A 192 27.12 -4.14 18.00
N GLU A 193 26.31 -3.12 18.30
CA GLU A 193 24.98 -3.25 18.90
C GLU A 193 23.95 -3.90 17.97
N VAL A 194 24.08 -3.69 16.66
CA VAL A 194 23.19 -4.26 15.63
C VAL A 194 23.85 -5.33 14.78
N ALA A 195 25.01 -5.86 15.19
CA ALA A 195 25.79 -6.82 14.41
C ALA A 195 25.00 -8.07 13.98
N LEU A 196 23.98 -8.48 14.75
CA LEU A 196 23.10 -9.61 14.44
C LEU A 196 21.96 -9.29 13.46
N LEU A 197 21.69 -8.01 13.24
CA LEU A 197 20.63 -7.54 12.35
C LEU A 197 21.16 -7.08 10.99
N LEU A 198 22.45 -6.73 10.92
CA LEU A 198 23.09 -6.25 9.70
C LEU A 198 23.36 -7.40 8.73
N SER A 199 22.88 -7.25 7.49
CA SER A 199 23.30 -8.08 6.37
C SER A 199 24.74 -7.74 5.96
N ASP A 200 25.38 -8.64 5.20
CA ASP A 200 26.72 -8.39 4.66
C ASP A 200 26.77 -7.19 3.70
N GLU A 201 25.67 -6.92 2.99
CA GLU A 201 25.54 -5.80 2.06
C GLU A 201 25.34 -4.48 2.83
N GLU A 202 24.47 -4.48 3.84
CA GLU A 202 24.18 -3.30 4.67
C GLU A 202 25.44 -2.80 5.39
N ILE A 203 26.18 -3.70 6.05
CA ILE A 203 27.43 -3.31 6.71
C ILE A 203 28.50 -2.88 5.68
N HIS A 204 28.53 -3.48 4.49
CA HIS A 204 29.46 -3.05 3.45
C HIS A 204 29.15 -1.61 3.02
N SER A 205 27.88 -1.33 2.69
CA SER A 205 27.39 0.00 2.32
C SER A 205 27.66 1.03 3.42
N PHE A 206 27.30 0.72 4.68
CA PHE A 206 27.54 1.60 5.83
C PHE A 206 29.02 1.95 6.02
N LEU A 207 29.91 0.96 5.87
CA LEU A 207 31.35 1.18 5.95
C LEU A 207 31.88 2.00 4.77
N CYS A 208 31.20 1.98 3.63
CA CYS A 208 31.55 2.74 2.44
C CYS A 208 31.06 4.19 2.45
N LEU A 209 30.17 4.56 3.35
CA LEU A 209 29.80 5.96 3.57
C LEU A 209 30.99 6.78 4.05
N SER A 210 31.15 7.98 3.51
CA SER A 210 32.28 8.86 3.77
C SER A 210 32.00 9.78 4.97
N GLN A 211 30.78 10.30 5.07
CA GLN A 211 30.41 11.35 6.02
C GLN A 211 29.60 10.83 7.22
N ASP A 212 29.80 11.43 8.39
CA ASP A 212 29.08 11.05 9.62
C ASP A 212 27.57 11.28 9.51
N TYR A 213 27.13 12.36 8.85
CA TYR A 213 25.71 12.63 8.67
C TYR A 213 25.02 11.58 7.79
N GLN A 214 25.73 11.01 6.81
CA GLN A 214 25.21 9.92 5.97
C GLN A 214 25.11 8.64 6.78
N ARG A 215 26.08 8.36 7.66
CA ARG A 215 26.01 7.22 8.60
C ARG A 215 24.82 7.39 9.54
N ASP A 216 24.60 8.59 10.07
CA ASP A 216 23.44 8.86 10.94
C ASP A 216 22.11 8.68 10.18
N ALA A 217 22.04 9.11 8.91
CA ALA A 217 20.89 8.89 8.04
C ALA A 217 20.67 7.40 7.74
N PHE A 218 21.74 6.65 7.45
CA PHE A 218 21.70 5.21 7.25
C PHE A 218 21.13 4.51 8.48
N ILE A 219 21.58 4.90 9.68
CA ILE A 219 21.06 4.33 10.94
C ILE A 219 19.56 4.61 11.08
N ALA A 220 19.08 5.79 10.69
CA ALA A 220 17.67 6.12 10.73
C ALA A 220 16.84 5.25 9.77
N GLU A 221 17.25 5.16 8.50
CA GLU A 221 16.56 4.33 7.50
C GLU A 221 16.67 2.84 7.80
N PHE A 222 17.79 2.36 8.33
CA PHE A 222 17.97 0.98 8.79
C PHE A 222 16.90 0.55 9.79
N TRP A 223 16.58 1.43 10.75
CA TRP A 223 15.54 1.15 11.74
C TRP A 223 14.14 1.27 11.14
N LYS A 224 13.91 2.30 10.32
CA LYS A 224 12.63 2.51 9.63
C LYS A 224 12.25 1.34 8.72
N ALA A 225 13.22 0.77 7.99
CA ALA A 225 13.04 -0.42 7.18
C ALA A 225 12.67 -1.68 7.99
N ARG A 226 12.91 -1.65 9.31
CA ARG A 226 12.60 -2.74 10.25
C ARG A 226 11.47 -2.35 11.21
N ASP A 227 10.69 -1.33 10.87
CA ASP A 227 9.53 -0.94 11.66
C ASP A 227 8.34 -1.84 11.33
N PRO A 228 7.87 -2.69 12.26
CA PRO A 228 6.70 -3.53 12.02
C PRO A 228 5.40 -2.71 11.95
N TYR A 229 5.40 -1.48 12.47
CA TYR A 229 4.20 -0.65 12.58
C TYR A 229 4.53 0.82 12.22
N PRO A 230 4.83 1.12 10.94
CA PRO A 230 5.29 2.45 10.52
C PRO A 230 4.27 3.59 10.77
N ASP A 231 3.00 3.26 10.98
CA ASP A 231 1.93 4.24 11.28
C ASP A 231 1.93 4.71 12.74
N THR A 232 2.68 4.05 13.63
CA THR A 232 2.86 4.55 14.99
C THR A 232 4.01 5.56 15.04
N ALA A 233 4.00 6.42 16.05
CA ALA A 233 5.06 7.41 16.21
C ALA A 233 6.39 6.81 16.73
N ARG A 234 6.47 5.48 16.91
CA ARG A 234 7.58 4.81 17.60
C ARG A 234 7.92 3.51 16.88
N ASN A 235 9.19 3.22 16.75
CA ASN A 235 9.61 1.92 16.22
C ASN A 235 9.68 0.89 17.36
N GLU A 236 8.63 0.08 17.54
CA GLU A 236 8.55 -0.87 18.66
C GLU A 236 9.63 -1.96 18.57
N PHE A 237 10.02 -2.36 17.37
CA PHE A 237 11.09 -3.34 17.17
C PHE A 237 12.43 -2.82 17.69
N ARG A 238 12.80 -1.59 17.34
CA ARG A 238 14.00 -0.90 17.82
C ARG A 238 13.99 -0.78 19.34
N GLU A 239 12.86 -0.41 19.93
CA GLU A 239 12.76 -0.27 21.39
C GLU A 239 12.97 -1.60 22.11
N HIS A 240 12.28 -2.67 21.67
CA HIS A 240 12.49 -4.00 22.22
C HIS A 240 13.93 -4.49 22.00
N TRP A 241 14.55 -4.19 20.86
CA TRP A 241 15.95 -4.52 20.60
C TRP A 241 16.88 -3.84 21.61
N ILE A 242 16.71 -2.53 21.81
CA ILE A 242 17.52 -1.75 22.77
C ILE A 242 17.30 -2.25 24.19
N GLU A 243 16.07 -2.59 24.58
CA GLU A 243 15.76 -3.17 25.89
C GLU A 243 16.49 -4.51 26.08
N ARG A 244 16.37 -5.42 25.11
CA ARG A 244 17.06 -6.73 25.17
C ARG A 244 18.57 -6.58 25.20
N LEU A 245 19.13 -5.65 24.44
CA LEU A 245 20.56 -5.34 24.46
C LEU A 245 21.00 -4.83 25.84
N SER A 246 20.20 -4.00 26.48
CA SER A 246 20.46 -3.54 27.85
C SER A 246 20.44 -4.69 28.86
N MET A 247 19.51 -5.64 28.71
CA MET A 247 19.43 -6.84 29.56
C MET A 247 20.61 -7.77 29.31
N VAL A 248 20.99 -7.97 28.06
CA VAL A 248 22.14 -8.80 27.70
C VAL A 248 23.43 -8.26 28.30
N ARG A 249 23.65 -6.94 28.28
CA ARG A 249 24.80 -6.29 28.93
C ARG A 249 24.83 -6.47 30.45
N GLN A 250 23.68 -6.70 31.08
CA GLN A 250 23.59 -6.97 32.52
C GLN A 250 23.75 -8.45 32.86
N LEU A 251 23.19 -9.33 32.02
CA LEU A 251 23.12 -10.77 32.27
C LEU A 251 24.36 -11.54 31.78
N PHE A 252 24.98 -11.08 30.70
CA PHE A 252 26.09 -11.77 30.03
C PHE A 252 27.36 -10.90 30.04
N GLU A 253 28.52 -11.55 30.16
CA GLU A 253 29.80 -10.87 30.28
C GLU A 253 30.29 -10.28 28.94
N ASN A 254 29.90 -10.87 27.81
CA ASN A 254 30.21 -10.36 26.46
C ASN A 254 29.12 -10.73 25.43
N THR A 255 29.18 -10.08 24.27
CA THR A 255 28.26 -10.30 23.13
C THR A 255 28.61 -11.51 22.28
N ASP A 256 29.81 -12.08 22.45
CA ASP A 256 30.24 -13.33 21.81
C ASP A 256 29.62 -14.58 22.47
N ASP A 257 28.92 -14.42 23.58
CA ASP A 257 28.15 -15.47 24.24
C ASP A 257 26.95 -15.84 23.37
N GLU A 258 26.86 -17.11 22.93
CA GLU A 258 25.73 -17.52 22.07
C GLU A 258 24.38 -17.39 22.79
N ARG A 259 24.34 -17.44 24.13
CA ARG A 259 23.11 -17.18 24.89
C ARG A 259 22.63 -15.74 24.71
N ALA A 260 23.56 -14.78 24.66
CA ALA A 260 23.26 -13.39 24.39
C ALA A 260 22.62 -13.22 23.01
N ARG A 261 23.12 -13.93 22.00
CA ARG A 261 22.57 -13.91 20.63
C ARG A 261 21.14 -14.45 20.58
N TYR A 262 20.90 -15.61 21.20
CA TYR A 262 19.55 -16.17 21.29
C TYR A 262 18.60 -15.24 22.05
N TYR A 263 19.05 -14.62 23.15
CA TYR A 263 18.26 -13.67 23.91
C TYR A 263 17.89 -12.41 23.11
N LEU A 264 18.84 -11.85 22.35
CA LEU A 264 18.59 -10.68 21.50
C LEU A 264 17.53 -10.96 20.44
N LEU A 265 17.67 -12.08 19.72
CA LEU A 265 16.77 -12.43 18.61
C LEU A 265 15.41 -12.91 19.10
N ASN A 266 15.37 -13.76 20.13
CA ASN A 266 14.16 -14.47 20.54
C ASN A 266 13.51 -13.93 21.81
N GLY A 267 14.17 -13.01 22.52
CA GLY A 267 13.74 -12.55 23.84
C GLY A 267 14.14 -13.50 24.98
N PRO A 268 13.64 -13.27 26.20
CA PRO A 268 13.92 -14.15 27.34
C PRO A 268 13.26 -15.52 27.16
N PRO A 269 13.92 -16.61 27.59
CA PRO A 269 13.26 -17.92 27.65
C PRO A 269 12.16 -17.91 28.72
N GLY A 270 11.06 -18.60 28.46
CA GLY A 270 9.98 -18.74 29.43
C GLY A 270 10.36 -19.64 30.62
N VAL A 271 11.22 -20.65 30.37
CA VAL A 271 11.85 -21.46 31.42
C VAL A 271 13.34 -21.57 31.14
N HIS A 272 14.18 -21.37 32.15
CA HIS A 272 15.62 -21.65 32.09
C HIS A 272 16.01 -22.60 33.21
N VAL A 273 16.86 -23.58 32.90
CA VAL A 273 17.37 -24.57 33.85
C VAL A 273 18.89 -24.60 33.76
N GLU A 274 19.56 -24.22 34.85
CA GLU A 274 21.02 -24.40 34.98
C GLU A 274 21.31 -25.82 35.46
N ILE A 275 22.22 -26.49 34.76
CA ILE A 275 22.59 -27.88 35.02
C ILE A 275 24.10 -27.95 35.19
N CYS A 276 24.56 -28.50 36.31
CA CYS A 276 25.96 -28.46 36.71
C CYS A 276 26.48 -27.00 36.86
N PRO A 277 26.07 -26.29 37.93
CA PRO A 277 26.38 -24.87 38.11
C PRO A 277 27.88 -24.62 38.29
N ARG A 278 28.31 -23.35 38.08
CA ARG A 278 29.66 -22.68 38.06
C ARG A 278 30.94 -23.34 38.63
N ARG A 279 30.92 -24.51 39.26
CA ARG A 279 32.05 -25.24 39.85
C ARG A 279 32.37 -26.58 39.17
N SER A 280 31.65 -26.93 38.11
CA SER A 280 31.89 -28.17 37.34
C SER A 280 32.86 -27.96 36.18
N ALA A 281 33.53 -29.03 35.77
CA ALA A 281 34.36 -29.06 34.57
C ALA A 281 33.57 -28.87 33.26
N THR A 282 32.24 -28.90 33.29
CA THR A 282 31.35 -28.51 32.19
C THR A 282 30.05 -27.96 32.78
N SER A 283 29.69 -26.72 32.42
CA SER A 283 28.38 -26.14 32.79
C SER A 283 27.44 -26.24 31.60
N ILE A 284 26.17 -26.56 31.87
CA ILE A 284 25.13 -26.73 30.87
C ILE A 284 23.94 -25.85 31.28
N GLU A 285 23.29 -25.22 30.31
CA GLU A 285 22.03 -24.52 30.51
C GLU A 285 21.02 -24.98 29.46
N ALA A 286 19.77 -25.18 29.87
CA ALA A 286 18.66 -25.48 28.96
C ALA A 286 17.64 -24.34 29.02
N TRP A 287 17.38 -23.72 27.88
CA TRP A 287 16.43 -22.62 27.74
C TRP A 287 15.23 -23.11 26.94
N PHE A 288 14.02 -22.89 27.44
CA PHE A 288 12.77 -23.32 26.82
C PHE A 288 11.92 -22.08 26.48
N TYR A 289 11.53 -21.99 25.22
CA TYR A 289 10.72 -20.90 24.65
C TYR A 289 9.30 -21.39 24.36
N GLY A 290 8.30 -20.51 24.56
CA GLY A 290 6.88 -20.88 24.41
C GLY A 290 6.29 -21.68 25.58
N PHE A 291 7.01 -21.76 26.72
CA PHE A 291 6.58 -22.43 27.95
C PHE A 291 6.51 -21.43 29.10
N GLU A 292 5.44 -21.45 29.89
CA GLU A 292 5.30 -20.53 31.03
C GLU A 292 6.00 -21.05 32.29
N ASP A 293 6.05 -22.37 32.47
CA ASP A 293 6.69 -23.01 33.61
C ASP A 293 7.20 -24.43 33.30
N LEU A 294 7.95 -25.00 34.24
CA LEU A 294 8.55 -26.33 34.11
C LEU A 294 7.49 -27.44 34.01
N SER A 295 6.29 -27.26 34.55
CA SER A 295 5.22 -28.27 34.46
C SER A 295 4.71 -28.41 33.03
N GLN A 296 4.62 -27.31 32.26
CA GLN A 296 4.28 -27.35 30.84
C GLN A 296 5.37 -28.03 30.02
N VAL A 297 6.64 -27.75 30.33
CA VAL A 297 7.80 -28.45 29.73
C VAL A 297 7.66 -29.96 29.97
N MET A 298 7.45 -30.38 31.22
CA MET A 298 7.28 -31.80 31.56
C MET A 298 6.04 -32.41 30.88
N GLY A 299 4.93 -31.67 30.76
CA GLY A 299 3.73 -32.12 30.06
C GLY A 299 3.94 -32.37 28.56
N ALA A 300 4.64 -31.46 27.87
CA ALA A 300 5.03 -31.64 26.47
C ALA A 300 5.97 -32.84 26.29
N ILE A 301 6.91 -33.01 27.23
CA ILE A 301 7.85 -34.14 27.27
C ILE A 301 7.11 -35.48 27.38
N PHE A 302 6.19 -35.62 28.34
CA PHE A 302 5.48 -36.89 28.56
C PHE A 302 4.47 -37.20 27.45
N SER A 303 3.88 -36.16 26.84
CA SER A 303 2.91 -36.33 25.76
C SER A 303 3.54 -36.48 24.37
N ARG A 304 4.84 -36.18 24.22
CA ARG A 304 5.55 -36.11 22.92
C ARG A 304 4.82 -35.21 21.90
N ARG A 305 4.24 -34.11 22.38
CA ARG A 305 3.54 -33.12 21.54
C ARG A 305 4.07 -31.73 21.86
N LEU A 306 4.45 -31.01 20.82
CA LEU A 306 4.82 -29.60 20.86
C LEU A 306 3.81 -28.77 20.08
N ARG A 307 3.57 -27.56 20.57
CA ARG A 307 2.98 -26.52 19.72
C ARG A 307 4.05 -25.97 18.78
N HIS A 308 3.63 -25.39 17.67
CA HIS A 308 4.53 -24.85 16.65
C HIS A 308 5.41 -23.68 17.14
N ASP A 309 5.03 -23.03 18.25
CA ASP A 309 5.75 -21.93 18.90
C ASP A 309 6.72 -22.38 20.00
N GLN A 310 6.79 -23.69 20.31
CA GLN A 310 7.56 -24.24 21.42
C GLN A 310 8.86 -24.89 20.97
N TYR A 311 9.97 -24.50 21.57
CA TYR A 311 11.29 -25.07 21.30
C TYR A 311 12.24 -24.91 22.49
N ALA A 312 13.37 -25.61 22.45
CA ALA A 312 14.41 -25.50 23.46
C ALA A 312 15.79 -25.34 22.82
N VAL A 313 16.69 -24.69 23.55
CA VAL A 313 18.10 -24.53 23.16
C VAL A 313 18.95 -24.95 24.34
N ILE A 314 19.95 -25.79 24.08
CA ILE A 314 20.91 -26.24 25.09
C ILE A 314 22.22 -25.48 24.86
N PHE A 315 22.75 -24.90 25.92
CA PHE A 315 24.04 -24.23 25.93
C PHE A 315 25.03 -25.00 26.79
N TYR A 316 26.30 -24.98 26.42
CA TYR A 316 27.37 -25.57 27.20
C TYR A 316 28.63 -24.70 27.20
N ARG A 317 29.43 -24.79 28.26
CA ARG A 317 30.80 -24.28 28.32
C ARG A 317 31.75 -25.30 28.94
N ARG A 318 32.96 -25.41 28.38
CA ARG A 318 33.96 -26.40 28.82
C ARG A 318 34.86 -25.83 29.91
N LEU A 319 35.31 -26.67 30.84
CA LEU A 319 36.23 -26.38 31.94
C LEU A 319 35.85 -25.18 32.83
N GLY A 320 34.58 -24.75 32.79
CA GLY A 320 34.11 -23.54 33.45
C GLY A 320 34.70 -22.23 32.91
N VAL A 321 35.46 -22.26 31.81
CA VAL A 321 36.21 -21.13 31.24
C VAL A 321 36.01 -21.07 29.72
N GLY A 322 35.66 -19.90 29.19
CA GLY A 322 35.42 -19.68 27.75
C GLY A 322 33.96 -19.32 27.41
N ALA A 323 33.70 -19.02 26.14
CA ALA A 323 32.37 -18.63 25.66
C ALA A 323 31.40 -19.80 25.68
N TRP A 324 30.14 -19.53 26.02
CA TRP A 324 29.05 -20.49 25.90
C TRP A 324 28.71 -20.72 24.43
N ARG A 325 28.39 -21.98 24.11
CA ARG A 325 27.98 -22.41 22.78
C ARG A 325 26.67 -23.15 22.85
N ALA A 326 25.82 -22.93 21.86
CA ALA A 326 24.65 -23.75 21.61
C ALA A 326 25.11 -25.13 21.15
N TRP A 327 24.39 -26.15 21.59
CA TRP A 327 24.65 -27.52 21.21
C TRP A 327 23.86 -27.87 19.95
N TYR A 328 24.56 -28.42 18.96
CA TYR A 328 23.98 -28.93 17.72
C TYR A 328 24.16 -30.45 17.63
N PRO A 329 23.15 -31.21 17.16
CA PRO A 329 23.24 -32.66 17.01
C PRO A 329 24.37 -33.17 16.09
N SER A 330 24.79 -32.37 15.10
CA SER A 330 25.85 -32.72 14.13
C SER A 330 27.27 -32.54 14.67
N GLU A 331 27.47 -31.70 15.69
CA GLU A 331 28.79 -31.48 16.28
C GLU A 331 29.20 -32.70 17.13
N GLU A 332 30.47 -33.10 17.08
CA GLU A 332 31.06 -34.32 17.67
C GLU A 332 30.89 -34.50 19.20
N LEU A 333 30.15 -33.62 19.88
CA LEU A 333 29.46 -33.92 21.13
C LEU A 333 28.33 -34.94 20.89
N SER A 334 28.69 -36.12 20.42
CA SER A 334 27.78 -37.26 20.44
C SER A 334 27.46 -37.52 21.92
N ILE A 335 26.20 -37.33 22.30
CA ILE A 335 25.70 -37.53 23.67
C ILE A 335 25.89 -38.98 24.16
N SER A 336 26.25 -39.89 23.25
CA SER A 336 26.91 -41.16 23.54
C SER A 336 28.08 -41.04 24.54
N ALA A 337 28.77 -39.91 24.62
CA ALA A 337 29.83 -39.65 25.60
C ALA A 337 29.30 -39.36 27.03
N LEU A 338 28.05 -38.92 27.18
CA LEU A 338 27.41 -38.66 28.48
C LEU A 338 26.66 -39.89 29.01
N GLN A 339 26.36 -40.87 28.14
CA GLN A 339 25.80 -42.18 28.53
C GLN A 339 26.78 -42.97 29.43
N PRO A 340 26.29 -43.92 30.27
CA PRO A 340 27.16 -44.73 31.11
C PRO A 340 28.21 -45.49 30.27
N GLY A 341 29.50 -45.20 30.47
CA GLY A 341 30.60 -45.79 29.70
C GLY A 341 30.99 -45.06 28.41
N GLY A 342 30.38 -43.90 28.14
CA GLY A 342 30.67 -43.05 26.99
C GLY A 342 32.07 -42.43 27.02
N ARG A 343 32.67 -42.23 25.84
CA ARG A 343 33.97 -41.58 25.65
C ARG A 343 33.85 -40.44 24.63
N LEU A 344 34.35 -39.26 24.97
CA LEU A 344 34.38 -38.10 24.08
C LEU A 344 35.77 -38.02 23.41
N ASP A 345 35.85 -38.30 22.12
CA ASP A 345 37.07 -38.10 21.33
C ASP A 345 37.00 -36.73 20.63
N LEU A 346 37.97 -35.85 20.90
CA LEU A 346 38.02 -34.48 20.38
C LEU A 346 39.14 -34.34 19.32
N PRO A 347 38.89 -33.71 18.16
CA PRO A 347 39.93 -33.38 17.20
C PRO A 347 40.80 -32.24 17.73
N GLY A 348 42.12 -32.42 17.71
CA GLY A 348 43.10 -31.40 18.05
C GLY A 348 43.69 -31.48 19.47
N ALA A 349 43.16 -32.35 20.34
CA ALA A 349 43.80 -32.66 21.62
C ALA A 349 44.69 -33.89 21.48
N GLY A 350 46.01 -33.69 21.41
CA GLY A 350 46.96 -34.80 21.48
C GLY A 350 46.81 -35.55 22.81
N ILE A 351 46.54 -36.86 22.71
CA ILE A 351 46.56 -37.86 23.81
C ILE A 351 45.46 -37.68 24.88
N GLY A 352 44.32 -38.36 24.69
CA GLY A 352 43.36 -38.71 25.76
C GLY A 352 41.98 -38.06 25.62
N GLY A 353 40.96 -38.85 25.25
CA GLY A 353 39.55 -38.43 25.28
C GLY A 353 39.05 -38.24 26.72
N LEU A 354 38.14 -37.28 26.92
CA LEU A 354 37.51 -36.98 28.22
C LEU A 354 36.55 -38.12 28.58
N ARG A 355 36.66 -38.67 29.79
CA ARG A 355 35.74 -39.68 30.34
C ARG A 355 34.54 -39.00 31.00
N ARG A 356 33.42 -39.71 31.20
CA ARG A 356 32.27 -39.25 32.02
C ARG A 356 32.70 -38.70 33.39
N GLU A 357 33.76 -39.29 33.95
CA GLU A 357 34.43 -38.90 35.20
C GLU A 357 34.98 -37.46 35.15
N ASP A 358 35.43 -37.00 33.98
CA ASP A 358 36.01 -35.68 33.74
C ASP A 358 34.94 -34.62 33.43
N LEU A 359 33.77 -35.02 32.92
CA LEU A 359 32.61 -34.15 32.69
C LEU A 359 31.79 -33.90 33.97
N GLY A 360 31.75 -34.88 34.87
CA GLY A 360 31.00 -34.85 36.14
C GLY A 360 31.76 -34.28 37.33
N ALA A 361 33.05 -33.95 37.20
CA ALA A 361 33.84 -33.38 38.30
C ALA A 361 33.22 -32.05 38.78
N GLY A 362 32.52 -32.10 39.92
CA GLY A 362 31.81 -30.97 40.53
C GLY A 362 30.31 -30.89 40.26
N CYS A 363 29.71 -31.82 39.50
CA CYS A 363 28.26 -31.90 39.26
C CYS A 363 27.62 -33.07 40.03
N LYS A 364 26.42 -32.89 40.59
CA LYS A 364 25.70 -33.99 41.26
C LYS A 364 25.19 -35.01 40.23
N GLU A 365 25.25 -36.29 40.56
CA GLU A 365 24.80 -37.38 39.68
C GLU A 365 23.33 -37.22 39.24
N GLU A 366 22.48 -36.69 40.13
CA GLU A 366 21.07 -36.38 39.85
C GLU A 366 20.92 -35.22 38.84
N GLU A 367 21.72 -34.16 38.97
CA GLU A 367 21.73 -33.00 38.06
C GLU A 367 22.22 -33.40 36.66
N LEU A 368 23.26 -34.24 36.59
CA LEU A 368 23.75 -34.82 35.34
C LEU A 368 22.69 -35.75 34.70
N GLY A 369 21.91 -36.46 35.53
CA GLY A 369 20.77 -37.27 35.10
C GLY A 369 19.66 -36.44 34.45
N TYR A 370 19.34 -35.26 34.99
CA TYR A 370 18.37 -34.34 34.40
C TYR A 370 18.83 -33.77 33.07
N ALA A 371 20.12 -33.38 32.94
CA ALA A 371 20.70 -32.97 31.66
C ALA A 371 20.54 -34.06 30.60
N LEU A 372 20.95 -35.28 30.95
CA LEU A 372 20.86 -36.44 30.06
C LEU A 372 19.44 -36.73 29.62
N GLN A 373 18.45 -36.58 30.51
CA GLN A 373 17.05 -36.75 30.16
C GLN A 373 16.55 -35.66 29.22
N ILE A 374 16.76 -34.38 29.54
CA ILE A 374 16.34 -33.26 28.69
C ILE A 374 16.93 -33.38 27.29
N ILE A 375 18.23 -33.70 27.22
CA ILE A 375 18.96 -33.89 25.97
C ILE A 375 18.44 -35.10 25.18
N GLN A 376 18.25 -36.26 25.84
CA GLN A 376 17.70 -37.45 25.21
C GLN A 376 16.29 -37.18 24.67
N ILE A 377 15.50 -36.39 25.39
CA ILE A 377 14.15 -36.01 24.98
C ILE A 377 14.17 -35.06 23.78
N LEU A 378 15.07 -34.08 23.73
CA LEU A 378 15.23 -33.21 22.57
C LEU A 378 15.70 -33.98 21.33
N ASN A 379 16.55 -34.98 21.50
CA ASN A 379 16.92 -35.94 20.45
C ASN A 379 15.74 -36.83 20.03
N ASP A 380 14.94 -37.32 20.97
CA ASP A 380 13.78 -38.19 20.71
C ASP A 380 12.58 -37.41 20.12
N TRP A 381 12.46 -36.11 20.41
CA TRP A 381 11.55 -35.18 19.74
C TRP A 381 11.92 -34.97 18.26
N GLY A 382 13.19 -35.20 17.90
CA GLY A 382 13.74 -35.11 16.54
C GLY A 382 13.74 -36.42 15.73
N GLY A 383 12.71 -37.27 15.86
CA GLY A 383 12.58 -38.47 15.02
C GLY A 383 12.70 -38.17 13.50
N MET A 384 13.21 -39.14 12.73
CA MET A 384 13.69 -38.99 11.33
C MET A 384 14.56 -37.72 11.13
N LEU A 385 15.75 -37.81 11.76
CA LEU A 385 16.94 -36.97 11.65
C LEU A 385 16.91 -35.70 12.52
N GLY A 386 17.84 -35.64 13.49
CA GLY A 386 18.22 -34.43 14.24
C GLY A 386 18.56 -33.21 13.36
N PHE A 387 18.65 -33.40 12.04
CA PHE A 387 18.60 -32.38 11.00
C PHE A 387 17.46 -31.37 11.17
N PHE A 388 16.24 -31.78 11.55
CA PHE A 388 15.12 -30.84 11.73
C PHE A 388 15.27 -29.95 12.97
N TYR A 389 15.76 -30.52 14.08
CA TYR A 389 16.05 -29.73 15.29
C TYR A 389 17.22 -28.78 15.04
N GLU A 390 18.30 -29.27 14.42
CA GLU A 390 19.47 -28.46 14.03
C GLU A 390 19.08 -27.31 13.11
N ARG A 391 18.26 -27.58 12.09
CA ARG A 391 17.71 -26.55 11.21
C ARG A 391 16.85 -25.56 11.99
N MET A 392 15.96 -26.02 12.86
CA MET A 392 15.09 -25.17 13.66
C MET A 392 15.88 -24.24 14.60
N ILE A 393 16.86 -24.76 15.35
CA ILE A 393 17.67 -23.92 16.25
C ILE A 393 18.60 -22.98 15.48
N GLY A 394 19.05 -23.40 14.27
CA GLY A 394 19.77 -22.55 13.33
C GLY A 394 18.91 -21.40 12.81
N GLU A 395 17.68 -21.68 12.38
CA GLU A 395 16.68 -20.67 11.98
C GLU A 395 16.40 -19.67 13.11
N LYS A 396 16.46 -20.09 14.39
CA LYS A 396 16.32 -19.17 15.56
C LYS A 396 17.55 -18.29 15.84
N LEU A 397 18.65 -18.47 15.11
CA LEU A 397 19.80 -17.56 15.09
C LEU A 397 19.82 -16.64 13.88
N GLU A 398 18.87 -16.81 12.96
CA GLU A 398 18.67 -15.89 11.85
C GLU A 398 17.79 -14.71 12.33
N PRO A 399 18.10 -13.46 11.93
CA PRO A 399 17.22 -12.33 12.20
C PRO A 399 15.84 -12.57 11.59
N ILE A 400 14.78 -12.16 12.30
CA ILE A 400 13.39 -12.21 11.82
C ILE A 400 13.35 -11.40 10.52
N GLU A 401 12.94 -12.07 9.42
CA GLU A 401 12.86 -11.57 8.03
C GLU A 401 13.60 -10.25 7.77
N ALA A 402 14.80 -10.36 7.20
CA ALA A 402 15.51 -9.17 6.75
C ALA A 402 14.64 -8.37 5.77
N PRO A 403 14.60 -7.04 5.88
CA PRO A 403 13.89 -6.22 4.90
C PRO A 403 14.47 -6.45 3.51
N SER A 404 13.68 -6.19 2.47
CA SER A 404 14.14 -6.29 1.08
C SER A 404 15.38 -5.42 0.85
N ASP A 405 16.28 -5.83 -0.05
CA ASP A 405 17.47 -5.03 -0.41
C ASP A 405 17.11 -3.68 -1.07
N GLU A 406 15.83 -3.45 -1.34
CA GLU A 406 15.29 -2.25 -1.96
C GLU A 406 15.50 -0.99 -1.13
N TRP A 407 15.33 -1.06 0.20
CA TRP A 407 15.56 0.11 1.06
C TRP A 407 17.02 0.57 0.95
N LEU A 408 17.94 -0.39 0.86
CA LEU A 408 19.37 -0.13 0.75
C LEU A 408 19.72 0.51 -0.60
N ARG A 409 19.17 -0.05 -1.71
CA ARG A 409 19.33 0.53 -3.05
C ARG A 409 18.75 1.94 -3.13
N THR A 410 17.60 2.15 -2.49
CA THR A 410 16.96 3.46 -2.38
C THR A 410 17.89 4.43 -1.65
N PHE A 411 18.39 4.06 -0.46
CA PHE A 411 19.33 4.88 0.29
C PHE A 411 20.60 5.24 -0.52
N GLU A 412 21.21 4.25 -1.17
CA GLU A 412 22.42 4.46 -1.98
C GLU A 412 22.19 5.40 -3.17
N SER A 413 21.00 5.36 -3.76
CA SER A 413 20.63 6.21 -4.89
C SER A 413 20.49 7.70 -4.56
N TYR A 414 20.43 8.06 -3.27
CA TYR A 414 20.44 9.46 -2.81
C TYR A 414 21.82 9.95 -2.36
N SER A 415 22.83 9.08 -2.42
CA SER A 415 24.19 9.48 -2.03
C SER A 415 24.75 10.51 -3.00
N THR A 416 25.38 11.56 -2.46
CA THR A 416 26.15 12.53 -3.25
C THR A 416 27.64 12.18 -3.34
N ASP A 417 28.07 11.02 -2.82
CA ASP A 417 29.48 10.61 -2.88
C ASP A 417 29.92 10.36 -4.34
N LEU A 418 31.17 10.69 -4.66
CA LEU A 418 31.70 10.53 -6.02
C LEU A 418 32.29 9.14 -6.24
N PRO A 419 32.03 8.49 -7.39
CA PRO A 419 32.78 7.31 -7.81
C PRO A 419 34.26 7.65 -8.04
N SER A 420 35.19 6.75 -7.68
CA SER A 420 36.62 6.98 -7.91
C SER A 420 36.93 7.11 -9.40
N GLY A 421 37.54 8.22 -9.81
CA GLY A 421 38.02 8.40 -11.18
C GLY A 421 36.92 8.67 -12.21
N ALA A 422 35.69 8.99 -11.79
CA ALA A 422 34.64 9.43 -12.71
C ALA A 422 35.07 10.70 -13.49
N PRO A 423 34.91 10.73 -14.83
CA PRO A 423 35.06 11.95 -15.62
C PRO A 423 34.21 13.10 -15.05
N GLN A 424 34.70 14.34 -15.14
CA GLN A 424 33.94 15.50 -14.65
C GLN A 424 33.05 16.07 -15.76
N LEU A 425 31.77 16.29 -15.43
CA LEU A 425 30.87 17.10 -16.27
C LEU A 425 31.17 18.60 -16.07
N ALA A 426 31.09 19.36 -17.14
CA ALA A 426 31.12 20.82 -17.07
C ALA A 426 29.71 21.32 -16.74
N ALA A 427 29.53 21.85 -15.52
CA ALA A 427 28.27 22.44 -15.11
C ALA A 427 28.46 23.61 -14.13
N ALA A 428 27.50 24.54 -14.15
CA ALA A 428 27.46 25.70 -13.26
C ALA A 428 26.18 25.70 -12.42
N LEU A 429 26.31 26.07 -11.14
CA LEU A 429 25.19 26.20 -10.21
C LEU A 429 24.81 27.67 -10.04
N ASP A 430 23.51 27.94 -10.13
CA ASP A 430 22.88 29.15 -9.62
C ASP A 430 21.83 28.78 -8.55
N VAL A 431 21.80 29.56 -7.46
CA VAL A 431 20.81 29.41 -6.39
C VAL A 431 20.05 30.71 -6.21
N SER A 432 18.73 30.63 -6.38
CA SER A 432 17.83 31.77 -6.27
C SER A 432 16.69 31.50 -5.30
N PHE A 433 16.02 32.59 -4.88
CA PHE A 433 14.90 32.54 -3.94
C PHE A 433 13.64 33.13 -4.57
N PRO A 434 13.05 32.47 -5.58
CA PRO A 434 12.02 33.07 -6.44
C PRO A 434 10.70 33.42 -5.73
N GLY A 435 10.52 33.01 -4.48
CA GLY A 435 9.35 33.41 -3.70
C GLY A 435 9.17 32.61 -2.42
N ARG A 436 7.90 32.40 -2.03
CA ARG A 436 7.55 31.72 -0.78
C ARG A 436 6.45 30.68 -0.95
N LYS A 437 6.44 29.70 -0.06
CA LYS A 437 5.31 28.79 0.16
C LYS A 437 4.96 28.81 1.64
N GLU A 438 3.81 29.40 1.98
CA GLU A 438 3.38 29.62 3.36
C GLU A 438 4.46 30.35 4.21
N SER A 439 5.02 29.67 5.21
CA SER A 439 6.08 30.18 6.10
C SER A 439 7.49 29.82 5.65
N ARG A 440 7.65 29.25 4.46
CA ARG A 440 8.91 28.75 3.91
C ARG A 440 9.32 29.56 2.67
N THR A 441 10.61 29.76 2.49
CA THR A 441 11.21 30.35 1.29
C THR A 441 11.37 29.26 0.23
N VAL A 442 11.02 29.56 -1.02
CA VAL A 442 11.31 28.67 -2.15
C VAL A 442 12.78 28.83 -2.49
N VAL A 443 13.56 27.77 -2.35
CA VAL A 443 14.95 27.70 -2.79
C VAL A 443 14.96 26.99 -4.14
N GLN A 444 15.42 27.67 -5.18
CA GLN A 444 15.56 27.09 -6.51
C GLN A 444 17.04 26.90 -6.83
N THR A 445 17.42 25.67 -7.15
CA THR A 445 18.75 25.35 -7.68
C THR A 445 18.62 25.15 -9.18
N LEU A 446 19.49 25.81 -9.94
CA LEU A 446 19.63 25.63 -11.37
C LEU A 446 21.04 25.16 -11.67
N VAL A 447 21.16 23.92 -12.13
CA VAL A 447 22.44 23.39 -12.63
C VAL A 447 22.41 23.44 -14.15
N GLN A 448 23.26 24.26 -14.75
CA GLN A 448 23.43 24.36 -16.20
C GLN A 448 24.52 23.39 -16.63
N VAL A 449 24.17 22.31 -17.33
CA VAL A 449 25.12 21.33 -17.86
C VAL A 449 25.49 21.70 -19.29
N GLU A 450 26.78 21.84 -19.55
CA GLU A 450 27.29 22.07 -20.89
C GLU A 450 27.19 20.76 -21.71
N PRO A 451 26.82 20.80 -23.00
CA PRO A 451 26.80 19.59 -23.84
C PRO A 451 28.19 18.98 -24.04
N GLU A 452 29.26 19.78 -23.88
CA GLU A 452 30.63 19.30 -24.02
C GLU A 452 30.97 18.33 -22.89
N GLY A 453 31.20 17.06 -23.25
CA GLY A 453 31.53 16.00 -22.30
C GLY A 453 30.32 15.20 -21.79
N ALA A 454 29.09 15.62 -22.12
CA ALA A 454 27.88 14.85 -21.88
C ALA A 454 27.63 13.82 -23.01
N ALA A 455 27.14 12.64 -22.65
CA ALA A 455 26.86 11.55 -23.56
C ALA A 455 25.46 11.67 -24.16
N LEU A 456 25.41 11.65 -25.50
CA LEU A 456 24.16 11.60 -26.27
C LEU A 456 23.83 10.13 -26.55
N ALA A 457 22.68 9.64 -26.06
CA ALA A 457 22.16 8.35 -26.48
C ALA A 457 21.54 8.46 -27.87
N ASP A 458 21.66 7.40 -28.68
CA ASP A 458 20.94 7.23 -29.95
C ASP A 458 20.34 5.83 -30.00
N LEU A 459 19.02 5.77 -29.84
CA LEU A 459 18.25 4.53 -29.87
C LEU A 459 17.22 4.60 -30.99
N ALA A 460 17.51 3.88 -32.08
CA ALA A 460 16.65 3.82 -33.26
C ALA A 460 16.29 5.20 -33.85
N GLY A 461 17.20 6.17 -33.75
CA GLY A 461 17.02 7.54 -34.25
C GLY A 461 16.38 8.52 -33.25
N ALA A 462 15.95 8.04 -32.08
CA ALA A 462 15.62 8.91 -30.95
C ALA A 462 16.92 9.25 -30.21
N ARG A 463 17.28 10.54 -30.18
CA ARG A 463 18.49 11.03 -29.53
C ARG A 463 18.14 11.90 -28.34
N SER A 464 18.77 11.66 -27.20
CA SER A 464 18.54 12.44 -25.97
C SER A 464 19.74 12.43 -25.05
N TYR A 465 19.93 13.53 -24.33
CA TYR A 465 20.74 13.57 -23.12
C TYR A 465 19.86 13.20 -21.92
N ALA A 466 20.42 12.53 -20.93
CA ALA A 466 19.72 12.14 -19.73
C ALA A 466 20.62 12.34 -18.51
N PHE A 467 20.09 13.01 -17.49
CA PHE A 467 20.85 13.32 -16.28
C PHE A 467 20.04 13.03 -15.03
N GLU A 468 20.72 12.67 -13.95
CA GLU A 468 20.15 12.56 -12.62
C GLU A 468 20.75 13.61 -11.70
N LEU A 469 19.92 14.48 -11.13
CA LEU A 469 20.27 15.49 -10.14
C LEU A 469 19.91 14.97 -8.74
N ILE A 470 20.92 14.81 -7.89
CA ILE A 470 20.79 14.37 -6.50
C ILE A 470 21.23 15.50 -5.58
N GLY A 471 20.47 15.75 -4.52
CA GLY A 471 20.76 16.79 -3.54
C GLY A 471 20.66 16.31 -2.11
N GLU A 472 21.57 16.81 -1.27
CA GLU A 472 21.50 16.71 0.19
C GLU A 472 21.51 18.14 0.77
N VAL A 473 20.52 18.44 1.61
CA VAL A 473 20.46 19.66 2.41
C VAL A 473 20.80 19.30 3.84
N LEU A 474 21.87 19.88 4.36
CA LEU A 474 22.31 19.66 5.74
C LEU A 474 21.93 20.85 6.61
N ARG A 475 21.65 20.57 7.87
CA ARG A 475 21.42 21.57 8.91
C ARG A 475 22.20 21.20 10.16
N ALA A 476 22.83 22.20 10.78
CA ALA A 476 23.53 21.99 12.04
C ALA A 476 22.54 21.60 13.16
N ASP A 477 22.88 20.55 13.91
CA ASP A 477 22.14 20.17 15.11
C ASP A 477 22.24 21.27 16.17
N ALA A 478 21.10 21.65 16.75
CA ALA A 478 21.03 22.76 17.69
C ALA A 478 21.83 22.54 18.99
N VAL A 479 22.15 21.30 19.33
CA VAL A 479 22.85 20.91 20.56
C VAL A 479 24.31 20.57 20.27
N THR A 480 24.58 19.74 19.27
CA THR A 480 25.93 19.23 18.99
C THR A 480 26.69 20.07 17.96
N SER A 481 26.00 20.97 17.24
CA SER A 481 26.54 21.72 16.09
C SER A 481 27.06 20.85 14.93
N ALA A 482 26.81 19.54 14.96
CA ALA A 482 27.18 18.62 13.88
C ALA A 482 26.21 18.77 12.70
N ASP A 483 26.71 18.65 11.47
CA ASP A 483 25.87 18.56 10.28
C ASP A 483 24.95 17.34 10.40
N ARG A 484 23.65 17.54 10.20
CA ARG A 484 22.67 16.46 10.02
C ARG A 484 21.99 16.59 8.68
N LEU A 485 21.73 15.45 8.04
CA LEU A 485 20.87 15.41 6.86
C LEU A 485 19.49 15.92 7.25
N PHE A 486 19.10 17.07 6.69
CA PHE A 486 17.79 17.66 6.90
C PHE A 486 16.80 17.13 5.86
N GLU A 487 17.27 16.97 4.62
CA GLU A 487 16.49 16.55 3.48
C GLU A 487 17.44 16.05 2.39
N SER A 488 17.05 14.99 1.67
CA SER A 488 17.64 14.57 0.39
C SER A 488 16.62 14.77 -0.72
N PHE A 489 17.06 14.78 -1.98
CA PHE A 489 16.18 14.71 -3.14
C PHE A 489 16.88 14.17 -4.37
N ARG A 490 16.10 13.62 -5.30
CA ARG A 490 16.58 13.11 -6.58
C ARG A 490 15.56 13.44 -7.65
N TYR A 491 16.02 13.94 -8.80
CA TYR A 491 15.23 14.19 -10.01
C TYR A 491 16.01 13.71 -11.24
N ARG A 492 15.31 13.17 -12.23
CA ARG A 492 15.89 12.83 -13.53
C ARG A 492 15.39 13.81 -14.59
N PHE A 493 16.24 14.21 -15.52
CA PHE A 493 15.93 15.11 -16.62
C PHE A 493 16.30 14.47 -17.95
N GLU A 494 15.49 14.72 -18.98
CA GLU A 494 15.74 14.26 -20.34
C GLU A 494 15.61 15.42 -21.31
N PHE A 495 16.58 15.51 -22.23
CA PHE A 495 16.67 16.56 -23.23
C PHE A 495 16.73 15.91 -24.62
N PRO A 496 15.57 15.69 -25.28
CA PRO A 496 15.55 15.15 -26.64
C PRO A 496 16.15 16.14 -27.65
N VAL A 497 16.84 15.60 -28.66
CA VAL A 497 17.51 16.38 -29.71
C VAL A 497 16.82 16.14 -31.06
N GLU A 498 16.19 17.19 -31.61
CA GLU A 498 15.49 17.13 -32.89
C GLU A 498 16.42 17.31 -34.11
N GLY A 499 16.30 16.44 -35.12
CA GLY A 499 16.89 16.63 -36.46
C GLY A 499 18.40 16.38 -36.62
N ASP A 500 18.88 16.12 -37.84
CA ASP A 500 20.31 15.99 -38.14
C ASP A 500 21.02 17.34 -37.93
N GLU A 501 21.43 17.67 -36.70
CA GLU A 501 22.34 18.78 -36.41
C GLU A 501 23.75 18.46 -36.95
N ALA A 502 23.85 18.46 -38.28
CA ALA A 502 25.06 18.70 -39.03
C ALA A 502 25.31 20.21 -39.24
N SER A 503 24.43 21.07 -38.73
CA SER A 503 24.67 22.50 -38.54
C SER A 503 25.43 22.68 -37.23
N GLY A 504 26.70 23.09 -37.29
CA GLY A 504 27.56 23.31 -36.12
C GLY A 504 27.12 24.47 -35.21
N GLU A 505 25.85 24.54 -34.84
CA GLU A 505 25.34 25.31 -33.70
C GLU A 505 25.57 24.46 -32.44
N THR A 506 26.17 25.07 -31.43
CA THR A 506 26.38 24.43 -30.13
C THR A 506 25.01 24.19 -29.52
N SER A 507 24.69 22.93 -29.17
CA SER A 507 23.48 22.66 -28.41
C SER A 507 23.44 23.57 -27.18
N PRO A 508 22.29 24.14 -26.80
CA PRO A 508 22.22 25.01 -25.64
C PRO A 508 22.58 24.25 -24.36
N ALA A 509 23.07 24.98 -23.35
CA ALA A 509 23.23 24.42 -22.00
C ALA A 509 21.90 23.83 -21.52
N MET A 510 21.98 22.70 -20.83
CA MET A 510 20.83 21.92 -20.39
C MET A 510 20.51 22.29 -18.92
N PRO A 511 19.34 22.89 -18.64
CA PRO A 511 19.00 23.37 -17.30
C PRO A 511 18.33 22.28 -16.46
N LEU A 512 18.97 21.86 -15.38
CA LEU A 512 18.41 20.94 -14.38
C LEU A 512 17.92 21.75 -13.19
N VAL A 513 16.61 21.72 -12.90
CA VAL A 513 16.00 22.59 -11.89
C VAL A 513 15.35 21.81 -10.75
N ALA A 514 15.70 22.15 -9.51
CA ALA A 514 15.03 21.64 -8.32
C ALA A 514 14.52 22.78 -7.44
N GLN A 515 13.34 22.61 -6.85
CA GLN A 515 12.76 23.56 -5.89
C GLN A 515 12.58 22.89 -4.52
N ARG A 516 13.14 23.48 -3.47
CA ARG A 516 12.95 23.06 -2.06
C ARG A 516 12.23 24.15 -1.26
N TYR A 517 11.42 23.74 -0.29
CA TYR A 517 10.70 24.66 0.59
C TYR A 517 11.36 24.66 1.98
N LEU A 518 12.30 25.59 2.19
CA LEU A 518 13.10 25.67 3.42
C LEU A 518 12.65 26.83 4.30
N ARG A 519 12.75 26.66 5.62
CA ARG A 519 12.54 27.78 6.55
C ARG A 519 13.76 28.70 6.50
N PRO A 520 13.61 30.00 6.84
CA PRO A 520 14.76 30.89 6.96
C PRO A 520 15.80 30.35 7.94
N GLY A 521 17.07 30.39 7.57
CA GLY A 521 18.16 29.85 8.38
C GLY A 521 19.40 29.48 7.57
N GLU A 522 20.40 28.95 8.28
CA GLU A 522 21.65 28.47 7.69
C GLU A 522 21.58 26.96 7.43
N TYR A 523 22.02 26.58 6.24
CA TYR A 523 22.06 25.23 5.71
C TYR A 523 23.37 25.03 4.95
N LYS A 524 23.60 23.81 4.51
CA LYS A 524 24.63 23.47 3.55
C LYS A 524 24.00 22.63 2.44
N LEU A 525 24.20 23.06 1.21
CA LEU A 525 23.66 22.40 0.02
C LEU A 525 24.76 21.58 -0.62
N ILE A 526 24.47 20.33 -0.94
CA ILE A 526 25.34 19.45 -1.70
C ILE A 526 24.54 18.92 -2.87
N LEU A 527 25.07 19.05 -4.09
CA LEU A 527 24.44 18.56 -5.31
C LEU A 527 25.41 17.64 -6.07
N ARG A 528 24.87 16.61 -6.70
CA ARG A 528 25.54 15.75 -7.68
C ARG A 528 24.69 15.66 -8.94
N VAL A 529 25.32 15.68 -10.10
CA VAL A 529 24.69 15.41 -11.40
C VAL A 529 25.42 14.24 -12.05
N ASP A 530 24.68 13.18 -12.36
CA ASP A 530 25.18 12.01 -13.06
C ASP A 530 24.68 12.01 -14.52
N ASP A 531 25.57 11.80 -15.48
CA ASP A 531 25.21 11.55 -16.89
C ASP A 531 24.77 10.10 -17.05
N LEU A 532 23.48 9.88 -17.30
CA LEU A 532 22.89 8.54 -17.37
C LEU A 532 23.23 7.79 -18.65
N ASN A 533 23.73 8.49 -19.67
CA ASN A 533 24.18 7.90 -20.92
C ASN A 533 25.70 7.66 -20.95
N GLY A 534 26.41 8.15 -19.93
CA GLY A 534 27.87 8.11 -19.81
C GLY A 534 28.31 7.73 -18.39
N ASP A 535 29.57 8.06 -18.06
CA ASP A 535 30.15 7.85 -16.72
C ASP A 535 30.53 9.18 -16.04
N ALA A 536 30.19 10.31 -16.67
CA ALA A 536 30.62 11.63 -16.23
C ALA A 536 29.72 12.16 -15.09
N VAL A 537 30.34 12.83 -14.12
CA VAL A 537 29.67 13.30 -12.90
C VAL A 537 30.12 14.73 -12.58
N TRP A 538 29.21 15.56 -12.10
CA TRP A 538 29.51 16.85 -11.48
C TRP A 538 29.05 16.84 -10.03
N ARG A 539 29.82 17.43 -9.12
CA ARG A 539 29.43 17.58 -7.71
C ARG A 539 29.82 18.95 -7.19
N HIS A 540 28.91 19.57 -6.44
CA HIS A 540 29.11 20.86 -5.81
C HIS A 540 28.65 20.84 -4.35
N ALA A 541 29.32 21.59 -3.49
CA ALA A 541 28.92 21.74 -2.09
C ALA A 541 29.21 23.17 -1.61
N GLU A 542 28.19 23.88 -1.14
CA GLU A 542 28.31 25.26 -0.66
C GLU A 542 27.42 25.53 0.58
N PRO A 543 27.79 26.50 1.43
CA PRO A 543 26.89 27.02 2.44
C PRO A 543 25.65 27.66 1.79
N LEU A 544 24.47 27.40 2.34
CA LEU A 544 23.19 27.94 1.87
C LEU A 544 22.55 28.77 2.98
N VAL A 545 22.47 30.09 2.78
CA VAL A 545 21.73 30.98 3.69
C VAL A 545 20.35 31.25 3.11
N VAL A 546 19.32 30.67 3.73
CA VAL A 546 17.93 30.87 3.32
C VAL A 546 17.41 32.16 3.96
N PRO A 547 17.09 33.20 3.16
CA PRO A 547 16.65 34.49 3.68
C PRO A 547 15.25 34.41 4.29
N ARG A 548 14.89 35.44 5.07
CA ARG A 548 13.50 35.61 5.50
C ARG A 548 12.61 35.83 4.28
N VAL A 549 11.36 35.45 4.42
CA VAL A 549 10.35 35.53 3.36
C VAL A 549 10.21 36.96 2.82
N GLU A 550 10.29 37.98 3.68
CA GLU A 550 10.22 39.39 3.29
C GLU A 550 11.49 39.90 2.58
N GLU A 551 12.63 39.26 2.83
CA GLU A 551 13.92 39.57 2.20
C GLU A 551 14.06 38.83 0.86
N ALA A 552 13.53 37.61 0.75
CA ALA A 552 13.39 36.87 -0.51
C ALA A 552 12.52 37.62 -1.53
N ALA A 553 11.51 38.36 -1.07
CA ALA A 553 10.70 39.23 -1.91
C ALA A 553 11.46 40.40 -2.58
N GLY A 554 12.75 40.59 -2.22
CA GLY A 554 13.64 41.54 -2.88
C GLY A 554 14.25 41.05 -4.20
N TRP A 555 14.13 39.76 -4.53
CA TRP A 555 14.55 39.21 -5.83
C TRP A 555 13.56 39.63 -6.91
N THR A 556 14.07 40.21 -7.99
CA THR A 556 13.29 40.68 -9.13
C THR A 556 13.34 39.69 -10.29
N GLU A 557 12.45 39.83 -11.27
CA GLU A 557 12.47 39.02 -12.50
C GLU A 557 13.82 39.13 -13.25
N ALA A 558 14.57 40.22 -13.04
CA ALA A 558 15.90 40.40 -13.59
C ALA A 558 16.99 39.58 -12.89
N ASP A 559 16.75 39.14 -11.65
CA ASP A 559 17.65 38.29 -10.88
C ASP A 559 17.37 36.80 -11.13
N LEU A 560 16.31 36.47 -11.88
CA LEU A 560 15.93 35.12 -12.25
C LEU A 560 16.40 34.80 -13.66
N GLU A 561 16.67 33.52 -13.90
CA GLU A 561 17.01 33.03 -15.24
C GLU A 561 15.84 33.26 -16.21
N PRO A 562 16.06 33.96 -17.35
CA PRO A 562 14.98 34.42 -18.21
C PRO A 562 14.05 33.31 -18.72
N ILE A 563 14.61 32.11 -18.91
CA ILE A 563 13.88 30.94 -19.38
C ILE A 563 12.81 30.51 -18.36
N PHE A 564 13.04 30.67 -17.06
CA PHE A 564 12.11 30.28 -15.98
C PHE A 564 11.42 31.45 -15.30
N ALA A 565 11.71 32.69 -15.70
CA ALA A 565 11.10 33.90 -15.15
C ALA A 565 9.56 33.87 -15.21
N GLU A 566 8.97 33.38 -16.31
CA GLU A 566 7.51 33.26 -16.45
C GLU A 566 6.92 32.21 -15.50
N ALA A 567 7.52 31.03 -15.41
CA ALA A 567 7.13 30.00 -14.44
C ALA A 567 7.23 30.51 -12.98
N ASN A 568 8.28 31.27 -12.66
CA ASN A 568 8.54 31.79 -11.32
C ASN A 568 7.72 33.05 -10.97
N ARG A 569 7.08 33.71 -11.93
CA ARG A 569 6.24 34.89 -11.68
C ARG A 569 5.11 34.58 -10.69
N SER A 570 4.62 33.34 -10.70
CA SER A 570 3.65 32.80 -9.74
C SER A 570 4.13 32.94 -8.28
N LEU A 571 5.41 32.69 -8.02
CA LEU A 571 6.00 32.59 -6.69
C LEU A 571 6.22 33.94 -5.98
N ALA A 572 6.51 35.00 -6.73
CA ALA A 572 6.90 36.30 -6.20
C ALA A 572 5.70 37.15 -5.75
N SER A 573 4.52 36.94 -6.36
CA SER A 573 3.28 37.53 -5.88
C SER A 573 2.80 36.75 -4.65
N GLY A 574 2.15 37.39 -3.68
CA GLY A 574 1.47 36.68 -2.60
C GLY A 574 0.27 35.91 -3.15
N GLU A 575 0.57 34.86 -3.92
CA GLU A 575 -0.31 34.26 -4.91
C GLU A 575 -1.59 33.82 -4.20
N PRO A 576 -2.75 34.19 -4.75
CA PRO A 576 -3.98 33.89 -4.08
C PRO A 576 -4.25 32.40 -4.12
N THR A 577 -3.86 31.67 -3.08
CA THR A 577 -4.16 30.25 -2.97
C THR A 577 -5.59 30.06 -2.49
N ILE A 578 -6.20 28.96 -2.90
CA ILE A 578 -7.42 28.43 -2.28
C ILE A 578 -7.16 26.98 -1.91
N ARG A 579 -7.61 26.57 -0.74
CA ARG A 579 -7.58 25.18 -0.28
C ARG A 579 -8.91 24.83 0.35
N ILE A 580 -9.55 23.75 -0.08
CA ILE A 580 -10.74 23.18 0.55
C ILE A 580 -10.29 22.53 1.87
N ILE A 581 -10.96 22.88 2.96
CA ILE A 581 -10.75 22.28 4.26
C ILE A 581 -11.73 21.09 4.35
N PRO A 582 -11.23 19.84 4.31
CA PRO A 582 -12.11 18.69 4.38
C PRO A 582 -12.80 18.63 5.73
N PRO A 583 -14.10 18.31 5.77
CA PRO A 583 -14.83 18.08 7.01
C PRO A 583 -14.33 16.80 7.68
N GLY A 584 -14.40 16.73 9.01
CA GLY A 584 -14.00 15.52 9.75
C GLY A 584 -14.98 14.37 9.56
N GLY A 585 -14.46 13.17 9.32
CA GLY A 585 -15.23 11.93 9.13
C GLY A 585 -14.87 11.21 7.82
N GLU A 586 -14.91 9.87 7.81
CA GLU A 586 -14.47 9.07 6.65
C GLU A 586 -15.56 8.90 5.57
N LEU A 587 -16.83 8.83 5.98
CA LEU A 587 -17.96 8.59 5.08
C LEU A 587 -19.08 9.59 5.40
N VAL A 588 -19.42 10.44 4.43
CA VAL A 588 -20.35 11.55 4.61
C VAL A 588 -21.51 11.51 3.62
N SER A 589 -22.71 11.74 4.13
CA SER A 589 -23.94 11.88 3.35
C SER A 589 -24.78 13.04 3.91
N GLY A 590 -25.87 13.39 3.22
CA GLY A 590 -26.76 14.48 3.61
C GLY A 590 -26.22 15.85 3.24
N TYR A 591 -26.32 16.80 4.18
CA TYR A 591 -25.85 18.18 3.98
C TYR A 591 -24.56 18.39 4.77
N LEU A 592 -23.53 18.88 4.08
CA LEU A 592 -22.24 19.13 4.69
C LEU A 592 -21.67 20.46 4.23
N ARG A 593 -21.11 21.20 5.18
CA ARG A 593 -20.44 22.47 4.91
C ARG A 593 -18.97 22.21 4.61
N PHE A 594 -18.49 22.83 3.54
CA PHE A 594 -17.08 22.89 3.19
C PHE A 594 -16.59 24.33 3.35
N ASP A 595 -15.52 24.50 4.10
CA ASP A 595 -14.83 25.78 4.25
C ASP A 595 -13.58 25.79 3.37
N THR A 596 -13.08 26.98 3.04
CA THR A 596 -11.81 27.13 2.31
C THR A 596 -10.84 28.04 3.06
N ALA A 597 -9.56 27.69 3.02
CA ALA A 597 -8.47 28.56 3.39
C ALA A 597 -8.00 29.30 2.13
N VAL A 598 -8.06 30.63 2.17
CA VAL A 598 -7.62 31.49 1.06
C VAL A 598 -6.47 32.37 1.53
N THR A 599 -5.42 32.46 0.73
CA THR A 599 -4.38 33.49 0.88
C THR A 599 -4.44 34.44 -0.31
N GLY A 600 -3.81 35.61 -0.23
CA GLY A 600 -3.81 36.60 -1.31
C GLY A 600 -5.17 37.25 -1.64
N PRO A 601 -5.21 38.16 -2.64
CA PRO A 601 -6.43 38.84 -3.06
C PRO A 601 -7.29 37.96 -3.98
N VAL A 602 -8.55 37.77 -3.61
CA VAL A 602 -9.57 37.03 -4.39
C VAL A 602 -10.84 37.88 -4.49
N ASP A 603 -11.41 38.09 -5.69
CA ASP A 603 -12.70 38.78 -5.87
C ASP A 603 -13.87 37.86 -5.52
N LYS A 604 -13.80 36.62 -6.01
CA LYS A 604 -14.87 35.64 -5.83
C LYS A 604 -14.34 34.22 -5.91
N VAL A 605 -15.05 33.31 -5.24
CA VAL A 605 -14.85 31.87 -5.32
C VAL A 605 -16.11 31.23 -5.89
N ARG A 606 -15.96 30.41 -6.93
CA ARG A 606 -17.00 29.53 -7.47
C ARG A 606 -16.78 28.12 -6.97
N PHE A 607 -17.83 27.48 -6.50
CA PHE A 607 -17.86 26.07 -6.14
C PHE A 607 -18.60 25.29 -7.22
N THR A 608 -18.03 24.16 -7.64
CA THR A 608 -18.66 23.18 -8.54
C THR A 608 -18.65 21.79 -7.89
N LEU A 609 -19.63 20.96 -8.23
CA LEU A 609 -19.72 19.56 -7.81
C LEU A 609 -19.92 18.70 -9.04
N ASP A 610 -19.00 17.77 -9.30
CA ASP A 610 -18.96 16.96 -10.53
C ASP A 610 -19.13 17.86 -11.78
N ASP A 611 -18.31 18.92 -11.84
CA ASP A 611 -18.28 19.97 -12.87
C ASP A 611 -19.57 20.80 -13.06
N LYS A 612 -20.59 20.59 -12.21
CA LYS A 612 -21.80 21.41 -12.19
C LYS A 612 -21.64 22.57 -11.22
N ASP A 613 -21.94 23.78 -11.67
CA ASP A 613 -21.94 24.98 -10.82
C ASP A 613 -22.89 24.81 -9.63
N LEU A 614 -22.35 24.85 -8.41
CA LEU A 614 -23.13 24.85 -7.17
C LEU A 614 -23.43 26.27 -6.71
N PHE A 615 -22.38 27.07 -6.53
CA PHE A 615 -22.47 28.35 -5.82
C PHE A 615 -21.31 29.28 -6.19
N THR A 616 -21.49 30.61 -6.07
CA THR A 616 -20.39 31.58 -6.18
C THR A 616 -20.55 32.62 -5.07
N THR A 617 -19.48 32.87 -4.31
CA THR A 617 -19.44 33.88 -3.25
C THR A 617 -18.32 34.90 -3.47
N LYS A 618 -18.62 36.16 -3.17
CA LYS A 618 -17.68 37.30 -3.23
C LYS A 618 -17.18 37.76 -1.86
N ARG A 619 -17.61 37.09 -0.78
CA ARG A 619 -17.31 37.53 0.59
C ARG A 619 -16.72 36.37 1.38
N ALA A 620 -15.57 36.63 2.01
CA ALA A 620 -14.97 35.73 2.97
C ALA A 620 -15.79 35.67 4.28
N PRO A 621 -15.80 34.53 5.01
CA PRO A 621 -15.18 33.26 4.64
C PRO A 621 -15.88 32.61 3.44
N TYR A 622 -15.09 32.03 2.54
CA TYR A 622 -15.61 31.35 1.37
C TYR A 622 -15.95 29.91 1.74
N SER A 623 -17.26 29.62 1.80
CA SER A 623 -17.79 28.32 2.19
C SER A 623 -18.97 27.94 1.30
N VAL A 624 -19.27 26.65 1.22
CA VAL A 624 -20.43 26.12 0.50
C VAL A 624 -21.09 25.00 1.30
N ASP A 625 -22.41 25.00 1.36
CA ASP A 625 -23.20 23.88 1.86
C ASP A 625 -23.52 22.97 0.67
N VAL A 626 -23.04 21.73 0.72
CA VAL A 626 -23.18 20.74 -0.34
C VAL A 626 -24.20 19.69 0.08
N ARG A 627 -25.14 19.36 -0.82
CA ARG A 627 -26.07 18.25 -0.64
C ARG A 627 -25.51 17.01 -1.32
N LEU A 628 -25.00 16.06 -0.55
CA LEU A 628 -24.28 14.87 -1.03
C LEU A 628 -25.21 13.72 -1.44
N GLY A 629 -26.49 13.80 -1.10
CA GLY A 629 -27.47 12.71 -1.28
C GLY A 629 -27.71 11.95 0.03
N GLU A 630 -28.64 11.00 0.01
CA GLU A 630 -28.94 10.16 1.19
C GLU A 630 -27.85 9.09 1.39
N LEU A 631 -27.34 8.55 0.28
CA LEU A 631 -26.21 7.65 0.27
C LEU A 631 -24.88 8.39 0.10
N PRO A 632 -23.80 7.92 0.74
CA PRO A 632 -22.46 8.44 0.49
C PRO A 632 -22.08 8.11 -0.96
N ARG A 633 -21.58 9.09 -1.71
CA ARG A 633 -21.13 8.88 -3.09
C ARG A 633 -19.87 9.69 -3.35
N SER A 634 -18.98 9.12 -4.15
CA SER A 634 -17.78 9.79 -4.65
C SER A 634 -18.21 10.97 -5.50
N GLN A 635 -17.86 12.19 -5.07
CA GLN A 635 -18.23 13.44 -5.76
C GLN A 635 -17.06 14.42 -5.68
N MET A 636 -16.75 15.08 -6.79
CA MET A 636 -15.66 16.05 -6.88
C MET A 636 -16.16 17.44 -6.54
N LEU A 637 -15.79 17.97 -5.37
CA LEU A 637 -15.99 19.37 -5.04
C LEU A 637 -14.79 20.18 -5.51
N ARG A 638 -15.01 21.20 -6.33
CA ARG A 638 -13.97 22.13 -6.76
C ARG A 638 -14.28 23.54 -6.30
N ALA A 639 -13.27 24.25 -5.82
CA ALA A 639 -13.31 25.64 -5.44
C ALA A 639 -12.36 26.43 -6.35
N ILE A 640 -12.89 27.40 -7.10
CA ILE A 640 -12.18 28.16 -8.13
C ILE A 640 -12.17 29.64 -7.73
N ALA A 641 -11.00 30.18 -7.44
CA ALA A 641 -10.79 31.59 -7.12
C ALA A 641 -10.57 32.42 -8.40
N PHE A 642 -11.17 33.60 -8.44
CA PHE A 642 -11.06 34.55 -9.55
C PHE A 642 -10.61 35.93 -9.05
N ASP A 643 -9.93 36.65 -9.93
CA ASP A 643 -9.59 38.06 -9.72
C ASP A 643 -10.74 39.00 -10.13
N LEU A 644 -10.47 40.31 -10.07
CA LEU A 644 -11.40 41.37 -10.47
C LEU A 644 -11.70 41.38 -11.98
N GLU A 645 -10.77 40.88 -12.81
CA GLU A 645 -10.91 40.80 -14.26
C GLU A 645 -11.73 39.56 -14.68
N GLY A 646 -11.94 38.64 -13.75
CA GLY A 646 -12.67 37.40 -13.95
C GLY A 646 -11.79 36.26 -14.44
N SER A 647 -10.47 36.42 -14.40
CA SER A 647 -9.50 35.37 -14.70
C SER A 647 -9.39 34.42 -13.50
N GLN A 648 -9.25 33.12 -13.78
CA GLN A 648 -8.99 32.14 -12.73
C GLN A 648 -7.55 32.32 -12.22
N ILE A 649 -7.41 32.46 -10.91
CA ILE A 649 -6.11 32.72 -10.26
C ILE A 649 -5.67 31.56 -9.36
N ALA A 650 -6.60 30.74 -8.87
CA ALA A 650 -6.30 29.47 -8.23
C ALA A 650 -7.51 28.54 -8.24
N SER A 651 -7.27 27.25 -8.07
CA SER A 651 -8.33 26.29 -7.76
C SER A 651 -7.82 25.19 -6.85
N ASP A 652 -8.74 24.61 -6.08
CA ASP A 652 -8.51 23.37 -5.36
C ASP A 652 -9.69 22.43 -5.57
N SER A 653 -9.44 21.13 -5.48
CA SER A 653 -10.41 20.09 -5.75
C SER A 653 -10.29 19.00 -4.69
N TYR A 654 -11.43 18.60 -4.13
CA TYR A 654 -11.53 17.61 -3.08
C TYR A 654 -12.52 16.51 -3.47
N LEU A 655 -12.07 15.26 -3.46
CA LEU A 655 -12.90 14.10 -3.74
C LEU A 655 -13.61 13.67 -2.43
N ILE A 656 -14.90 13.94 -2.35
CA ILE A 656 -15.74 13.59 -1.20
C ILE A 656 -16.10 12.12 -1.31
N ASN A 657 -15.95 11.34 -0.23
CA ASN A 657 -16.13 9.88 -0.27
C ASN A 657 -15.31 9.22 -1.40
N GLY A 658 -14.08 9.69 -1.61
CA GLY A 658 -13.11 8.99 -2.47
C GLY A 658 -12.55 7.76 -1.76
N SER A 659 -12.22 6.70 -2.50
CA SER A 659 -11.58 5.52 -1.92
C SER A 659 -10.27 5.91 -1.21
N PRO A 660 -10.04 5.47 0.05
CA PRO A 660 -8.78 5.72 0.75
C PRO A 660 -7.59 5.01 0.08
N HIS A 661 -7.87 4.01 -0.75
CA HIS A 661 -6.86 3.21 -1.47
C HIS A 661 -6.62 3.71 -2.90
N ARG A 662 -7.17 4.88 -3.26
CA ARG A 662 -7.00 5.42 -4.60
C ARG A 662 -5.61 6.02 -4.76
N PHE A 663 -4.87 5.49 -5.71
CA PHE A 663 -3.74 6.21 -6.29
C PHE A 663 -4.28 7.30 -7.22
N ASP A 664 -3.82 8.54 -7.06
CA ASP A 664 -4.23 9.67 -7.90
C ASP A 664 -3.10 10.66 -8.10
N VAL A 665 -3.01 11.21 -9.31
CA VAL A 665 -2.14 12.35 -9.62
C VAL A 665 -2.98 13.46 -10.25
N ARG A 666 -2.71 14.71 -9.87
CA ARG A 666 -3.44 15.86 -10.41
C ARG A 666 -2.53 17.05 -10.66
N ILE A 667 -2.64 17.65 -11.83
CA ILE A 667 -2.00 18.91 -12.20
C ILE A 667 -2.78 20.06 -11.57
N ILE A 668 -2.12 20.80 -10.67
CA ILE A 668 -2.67 22.02 -10.06
C ILE A 668 -2.22 23.27 -10.83
N GLU A 669 -0.97 23.29 -11.27
CA GLU A 669 -0.41 24.27 -12.20
C GLU A 669 0.27 23.51 -13.34
N PRO A 670 0.17 23.97 -14.60
CA PRO A 670 -0.54 25.18 -15.04
C PRO A 670 -2.05 25.11 -14.95
N ILE A 671 -2.67 26.29 -14.92
CA ILE A 671 -4.12 26.43 -15.15
C ILE A 671 -4.39 26.22 -16.65
N PRO A 672 -5.21 25.23 -17.03
CA PRO A 672 -5.57 24.99 -18.43
C PRO A 672 -6.21 26.22 -19.09
N GLY A 673 -5.93 26.43 -20.37
CA GLY A 673 -6.47 27.55 -21.16
C GLY A 673 -5.80 28.92 -20.96
N ASN A 674 -4.91 29.07 -19.96
CA ASN A 674 -4.05 30.25 -19.85
C ASN A 674 -2.98 30.27 -20.96
N GLN A 675 -2.47 31.48 -21.26
CA GLN A 675 -1.40 31.67 -22.24
C GLN A 675 -0.03 31.78 -21.55
N TYR A 676 0.93 31.00 -22.03
CA TYR A 676 2.31 30.95 -21.57
C TYR A 676 3.25 31.00 -22.77
N SER A 677 4.40 31.68 -22.62
CA SER A 677 5.26 32.01 -23.77
C SER A 677 6.58 31.25 -23.76
N ASN A 678 7.28 31.17 -22.63
CA ASN A 678 8.64 30.64 -22.49
C ASN A 678 8.73 29.48 -21.50
N SER A 679 7.98 29.56 -20.40
CA SER A 679 7.96 28.50 -19.40
C SER A 679 6.67 28.47 -18.62
N VAL A 680 6.43 27.33 -18.01
CA VAL A 680 5.28 27.07 -17.17
C VAL A 680 5.71 26.35 -15.91
N ARG A 681 5.09 26.68 -14.77
CA ARG A 681 5.31 25.93 -13.54
C ARG A 681 4.39 24.71 -13.55
N LEU A 682 4.97 23.51 -13.52
CA LEU A 682 4.22 22.32 -13.17
C LEU A 682 4.18 22.20 -11.65
N ARG A 683 2.99 22.03 -11.09
CA ARG A 683 2.80 21.59 -9.72
C ARG A 683 1.73 20.51 -9.67
N ALA A 684 2.12 19.33 -9.20
CA ALA A 684 1.22 18.20 -9.05
C ALA A 684 0.84 17.98 -7.58
N GLN A 685 -0.38 17.48 -7.37
CA GLN A 685 -0.82 16.82 -6.15
C GLN A 685 -0.80 15.32 -6.39
N VAL A 686 -0.19 14.56 -5.48
CA VAL A 686 -0.13 13.10 -5.54
C VAL A 686 -0.84 12.55 -4.31
N THR A 687 -1.76 11.62 -4.51
CA THR A 687 -2.42 10.85 -3.44
C THR A 687 -1.96 9.42 -3.55
N VAL A 688 -1.23 8.94 -2.56
CA VAL A 688 -0.72 7.56 -2.49
C VAL A 688 -1.58 6.76 -1.53
N PRO A 689 -1.97 5.51 -1.86
CA PRO A 689 -2.69 4.63 -0.95
C PRO A 689 -1.92 4.39 0.35
N GLU A 690 -2.63 4.13 1.44
CA GLU A 690 -2.03 3.77 2.73
C GLU A 690 -1.11 2.54 2.60
N GLY A 691 0.06 2.59 3.24
CA GLY A 691 1.08 1.53 3.17
C GLY A 691 1.79 1.38 1.81
N ARG A 692 1.46 2.18 0.80
CA ARG A 692 2.16 2.22 -0.49
C ARG A 692 3.08 3.43 -0.57
N SER A 693 4.04 3.36 -1.50
CA SER A 693 4.94 4.47 -1.82
C SER A 693 4.86 4.79 -3.30
N LEU A 694 5.00 6.07 -3.65
CA LEU A 694 5.22 6.47 -5.03
C LEU A 694 6.62 6.01 -5.45
N GLU A 695 6.74 5.32 -6.58
CA GLU A 695 8.02 5.02 -7.21
C GLU A 695 8.54 6.24 -7.96
N GLU A 696 7.71 6.86 -8.80
CA GLU A 696 8.09 8.05 -9.56
C GLU A 696 6.88 8.83 -10.09
N LEU A 697 7.07 10.13 -10.33
CA LEU A 697 6.18 11.00 -11.08
C LEU A 697 6.88 11.52 -12.34
N GLN A 698 6.55 10.97 -13.49
CA GLN A 698 7.07 11.40 -14.78
C GLN A 698 6.32 12.63 -15.29
N VAL A 699 7.04 13.56 -15.90
CA VAL A 699 6.53 14.80 -16.47
C VAL A 699 6.84 14.82 -17.95
N PHE A 700 5.80 15.05 -18.75
CA PHE A 700 5.87 15.14 -20.18
C PHE A 700 5.42 16.51 -20.67
N ARG A 701 6.14 17.01 -21.67
CA ARG A 701 5.75 18.14 -22.51
C ARG A 701 5.49 17.59 -23.91
N ASN A 702 4.24 17.59 -24.34
CA ASN A 702 3.76 16.89 -25.51
C ASN A 702 4.11 15.39 -25.40
N THR A 703 5.03 14.91 -26.23
CA THR A 703 5.55 13.54 -26.20
C THR A 703 6.88 13.40 -25.49
N ASP A 704 7.54 14.51 -25.18
CA ASP A 704 8.89 14.53 -24.61
C ASP A 704 8.79 14.38 -23.09
N GLN A 705 9.45 13.39 -22.53
CA GLN A 705 9.68 13.36 -21.08
C GLN A 705 10.70 14.43 -20.74
N VAL A 706 10.36 15.34 -19.82
CA VAL A 706 11.23 16.46 -19.45
C VAL A 706 11.82 16.29 -18.05
N ALA A 707 11.08 15.62 -17.16
CA ALA A 707 11.56 15.34 -15.81
C ALA A 707 10.89 14.09 -15.22
N THR A 708 11.55 13.46 -14.25
CA THR A 708 10.98 12.49 -13.33
C THR A 708 11.26 12.94 -11.91
N LEU A 709 10.19 13.09 -11.11
CA LEU A 709 10.25 13.53 -9.73
C LEU A 709 10.03 12.34 -8.80
N TYR A 710 10.99 12.03 -7.94
CA TYR A 710 10.90 10.91 -7.00
C TYR A 710 10.30 11.30 -5.65
N GLU A 711 10.32 12.59 -5.32
CA GLU A 711 9.96 13.08 -4.00
C GLU A 711 9.24 14.42 -4.05
N GLU A 712 8.54 14.72 -2.95
CA GLU A 712 8.00 16.05 -2.73
C GLU A 712 9.13 17.10 -2.63
N PRO A 713 8.88 18.33 -3.09
CA PRO A 713 7.66 18.75 -3.76
C PRO A 713 7.61 18.30 -5.22
N PHE A 714 6.45 17.82 -5.66
CA PHE A 714 6.19 17.49 -7.07
C PHE A 714 5.97 18.78 -7.88
N THR A 715 7.03 19.58 -7.99
CA THR A 715 7.01 20.91 -8.61
C THR A 715 8.29 21.10 -9.43
N VAL A 716 8.13 21.44 -10.70
CA VAL A 716 9.25 21.71 -11.60
C VAL A 716 8.85 22.77 -12.63
N PRO A 717 9.68 23.78 -12.93
CA PRO A 717 9.44 24.64 -14.08
C PRO A 717 9.75 23.88 -15.37
N VAL A 718 8.85 23.96 -16.34
CA VAL A 718 8.94 23.31 -17.64
C VAL A 718 9.14 24.37 -18.72
N GLU A 719 10.17 24.21 -19.52
CA GLU A 719 10.44 25.05 -20.69
C GLU A 719 9.45 24.74 -21.82
N LEU A 720 8.92 25.78 -22.47
CA LEU A 720 8.00 25.67 -23.58
C LEU A 720 8.72 25.91 -24.92
N PRO A 721 8.33 25.20 -26.00
CA PRO A 721 8.69 25.60 -27.34
C PRO A 721 8.09 27.00 -27.57
N GLY A 722 8.95 28.02 -27.67
CA GLY A 722 8.52 29.41 -27.68
C GLY A 722 7.42 29.71 -28.71
N GLY A 723 6.66 30.78 -28.49
CA GLY A 723 5.67 31.25 -29.50
C GLY A 723 4.20 30.95 -29.20
N ARG A 724 3.85 30.64 -27.94
CA ARG A 724 2.47 30.35 -27.49
C ARG A 724 1.80 29.24 -28.31
N GLU A 725 2.57 28.23 -28.67
CA GLU A 725 2.06 27.05 -29.35
C GLU A 725 1.25 26.18 -28.39
N LEU A 726 0.20 25.53 -28.90
CA LEU A 726 -0.58 24.56 -28.15
C LEU A 726 0.35 23.50 -27.58
N THR A 727 0.38 23.39 -26.26
CA THR A 727 1.27 22.47 -25.55
C THR A 727 0.48 21.63 -24.58
N ILE A 728 0.76 20.33 -24.55
CA ILE A 728 0.17 19.37 -23.61
C ILE A 728 1.19 19.15 -22.49
N ILE A 729 0.81 19.41 -21.25
CA ILE A 729 1.58 19.01 -20.06
C ILE A 729 0.90 17.77 -19.49
N ARG A 730 1.61 16.65 -19.44
CA ARG A 730 1.08 15.37 -18.91
C ARG A 730 1.96 14.89 -17.78
N ILE A 731 1.35 14.37 -16.72
CA ILE A 731 2.06 13.70 -15.63
C ILE A 731 1.63 12.24 -15.55
N VAL A 732 2.56 11.35 -15.20
CA VAL A 732 2.29 9.93 -14.99
C VAL A 732 2.92 9.53 -13.65
N GLY A 733 2.09 9.17 -12.67
CA GLY A 733 2.54 8.60 -11.42
C GLY A 733 2.63 7.09 -11.50
N LYS A 734 3.61 6.49 -10.82
CA LYS A 734 3.78 5.05 -10.66
C LYS A 734 3.96 4.68 -9.19
N LEU A 735 3.28 3.64 -8.70
CA LEU A 735 3.48 3.08 -7.37
C LEU A 735 4.61 2.04 -7.34
N LEU A 736 5.34 2.03 -6.23
CA LEU A 736 6.36 1.02 -5.91
C LEU A 736 5.71 -0.36 -5.69
N ASP A 737 6.33 -1.41 -6.23
CA ASP A 737 5.87 -2.80 -6.15
C ASP A 737 4.40 -3.04 -6.56
N ALA A 738 3.88 -2.17 -7.43
CA ALA A 738 2.56 -2.33 -8.02
C ALA A 738 2.70 -2.83 -9.47
N GLU A 739 1.95 -3.87 -9.81
CA GLU A 739 1.89 -4.42 -11.15
C GLU A 739 0.53 -4.16 -11.81
N GLY A 740 0.54 -4.05 -13.14
CA GLY A 740 -0.66 -3.87 -13.95
C GLY A 740 -1.14 -2.42 -14.07
N PRO A 741 -2.27 -2.19 -14.76
CA PRO A 741 -2.73 -0.84 -15.12
C PRO A 741 -2.99 0.08 -13.93
N ALA A 742 -3.34 -0.47 -12.77
CA ALA A 742 -3.65 0.29 -11.57
C ALA A 742 -2.42 0.80 -10.80
N ALA A 743 -1.23 0.33 -11.17
CA ALA A 743 0.04 0.85 -10.67
C ALA A 743 0.34 2.25 -11.20
N PHE A 744 -0.37 2.70 -12.25
CA PHE A 744 -0.13 3.95 -12.94
C PHE A 744 -1.39 4.81 -12.97
N VAL A 745 -1.23 6.12 -12.80
CA VAL A 745 -2.28 7.11 -13.03
C VAL A 745 -1.68 8.29 -13.77
N GLU A 746 -2.42 8.85 -14.72
CA GLU A 746 -1.99 10.04 -15.46
C GLU A 746 -3.00 11.18 -15.35
N ASP A 747 -2.51 12.41 -15.48
CA ASP A 747 -3.34 13.61 -15.63
C ASP A 747 -2.71 14.53 -16.69
N THR A 748 -3.54 15.33 -17.36
CA THR A 748 -3.15 16.14 -18.51
C THR A 748 -3.75 17.54 -18.47
N ALA A 749 -2.91 18.55 -18.69
CA ALA A 749 -3.29 19.96 -18.80
C ALA A 749 -2.87 20.51 -20.18
N ILE A 750 -3.83 21.10 -20.89
CA ILE A 750 -3.57 21.75 -22.19
C ILE A 750 -3.45 23.26 -21.98
N ILE A 751 -2.33 23.82 -22.41
CA ILE A 751 -2.04 25.26 -22.36
C ILE A 751 -1.90 25.81 -23.78
N ASN A 752 -2.12 27.12 -23.93
CA ASN A 752 -2.12 27.81 -25.24
C ASN A 752 -3.15 27.26 -26.27
N GLY A 753 -4.02 26.34 -25.87
CA GLY A 753 -5.15 25.84 -26.65
C GLY A 753 -6.49 26.46 -26.19
N PRO A 754 -7.60 26.14 -26.85
CA PRO A 754 -8.93 26.50 -26.35
C PRO A 754 -9.15 25.89 -24.96
N ALA A 755 -9.72 26.68 -24.03
CA ALA A 755 -9.95 26.30 -22.64
C ALA A 755 -10.90 25.10 -22.44
N THR A 756 -11.51 24.60 -23.53
CA THR A 756 -12.39 23.43 -23.51
C THR A 756 -12.17 22.67 -24.82
N LEU A 757 -11.54 21.51 -24.73
CA LEU A 757 -11.65 20.46 -25.74
C LEU A 757 -12.74 19.50 -25.26
N GLU A 758 -13.61 19.04 -26.17
CA GLU A 758 -14.53 17.96 -25.85
C GLU A 758 -13.72 16.70 -25.58
N GLU A 759 -13.56 16.35 -24.31
CA GLU A 759 -13.09 15.05 -23.90
C GLU A 759 -14.21 14.05 -24.15
N VAL A 760 -14.01 13.16 -25.12
CA VAL A 760 -14.96 12.08 -25.39
C VAL A 760 -14.60 10.93 -24.47
N GLN A 761 -15.13 10.97 -23.25
CA GLN A 761 -15.05 9.83 -22.33
C GLN A 761 -15.92 8.69 -22.91
N VAL A 762 -15.30 7.55 -23.21
CA VAL A 762 -16.01 6.36 -23.69
C VAL A 762 -16.12 5.38 -22.52
N ASP A 763 -17.24 5.45 -21.81
CA ASP A 763 -17.52 4.51 -20.71
C ASP A 763 -18.10 3.21 -21.27
N PHE A 764 -17.39 2.10 -21.05
CA PHE A 764 -17.90 0.76 -21.30
C PHE A 764 -18.63 0.26 -20.06
N VAL A 765 -19.74 -0.44 -20.26
CA VAL A 765 -20.42 -1.19 -19.20
C VAL A 765 -19.79 -2.57 -19.13
N GLU A 766 -19.17 -2.88 -17.99
CA GLU A 766 -18.48 -4.13 -17.74
C GLU A 766 -19.36 -5.12 -16.98
N LEU A 767 -19.50 -6.34 -17.51
CA LEU A 767 -20.34 -7.39 -16.94
C LEU A 767 -19.51 -8.65 -16.66
N TYR A 768 -19.27 -8.91 -15.38
CA TYR A 768 -18.67 -10.15 -14.90
C TYR A 768 -19.73 -11.23 -14.72
N THR A 769 -19.85 -12.11 -15.71
CA THR A 769 -20.94 -13.08 -15.83
C THR A 769 -20.49 -14.49 -15.48
N THR A 770 -21.15 -15.14 -14.53
CA THR A 770 -21.00 -16.57 -14.25
C THR A 770 -22.09 -17.33 -14.98
N VAL A 771 -21.76 -18.42 -15.68
CA VAL A 771 -22.75 -19.28 -16.34
C VAL A 771 -22.78 -20.64 -15.66
N ASP A 772 -23.94 -21.02 -15.13
CA ASP A 772 -24.13 -22.29 -14.42
C ASP A 772 -24.89 -23.30 -15.27
N ASP A 773 -24.57 -24.59 -15.14
CA ASP A 773 -25.41 -25.69 -15.61
C ASP A 773 -26.62 -25.95 -14.68
N ARG A 774 -27.38 -27.02 -14.98
CA ARG A 774 -28.54 -27.43 -14.17
C ARG A 774 -28.19 -27.86 -12.75
N ASP A 775 -26.97 -28.35 -12.55
CA ASP A 775 -26.42 -28.82 -11.27
C ASP A 775 -25.68 -27.69 -10.53
N ARG A 776 -25.77 -26.45 -11.02
CA ARG A 776 -25.11 -25.24 -10.47
C ARG A 776 -23.59 -25.29 -10.53
N ARG A 777 -23.04 -25.97 -11.54
CA ARG A 777 -21.59 -25.97 -11.80
C ARG A 777 -21.27 -24.92 -12.87
N PRO A 778 -20.17 -24.16 -12.72
CA PRO A 778 -19.74 -23.22 -13.75
C PRO A 778 -19.43 -23.92 -15.08
N LEU A 779 -19.96 -23.38 -16.18
CA LEU A 779 -19.63 -23.76 -17.56
C LEU A 779 -18.50 -22.86 -18.05
N LEU A 780 -17.39 -23.43 -18.51
CA LEU A 780 -16.15 -22.71 -18.82
C LEU A 780 -15.82 -22.61 -20.32
N ASP A 781 -16.54 -23.35 -21.16
CA ASP A 781 -16.19 -23.57 -22.57
C ASP A 781 -17.16 -22.89 -23.57
N LEU A 782 -17.83 -21.82 -23.15
CA LEU A 782 -18.71 -21.01 -24.01
C LEU A 782 -17.93 -19.92 -24.75
N GLY A 783 -18.21 -19.75 -26.04
CA GLY A 783 -17.72 -18.65 -26.87
C GLY A 783 -18.63 -17.41 -26.82
N GLN A 784 -18.17 -16.27 -27.35
CA GLN A 784 -18.91 -15.01 -27.39
C GLN A 784 -20.30 -15.13 -28.05
N ASP A 785 -20.41 -15.97 -29.08
CA ASP A 785 -21.63 -16.21 -29.85
C ASP A 785 -22.74 -16.88 -29.03
N ALA A 786 -22.41 -17.50 -27.90
CA ALA A 786 -23.38 -18.01 -26.95
C ALA A 786 -24.07 -16.91 -26.13
N PHE A 787 -23.59 -15.66 -26.15
CA PHE A 787 -24.06 -14.59 -25.26
C PHE A 787 -24.86 -13.52 -26.00
N GLN A 788 -25.93 -13.05 -25.36
CA GLN A 788 -26.67 -11.86 -25.76
C GLN A 788 -26.86 -10.95 -24.55
N VAL A 789 -26.47 -9.68 -24.67
CA VAL A 789 -26.68 -8.65 -23.64
C VAL A 789 -27.90 -7.82 -23.98
N LEU A 790 -28.81 -7.66 -23.01
CA LEU A 790 -29.99 -6.81 -23.10
C LEU A 790 -29.89 -5.72 -22.02
N GLU A 791 -30.01 -4.46 -22.43
CA GLU A 791 -30.15 -3.30 -21.54
C GLU A 791 -31.58 -2.74 -21.68
N ASP A 792 -32.34 -2.72 -20.59
CA ASP A 792 -33.76 -2.34 -20.58
C ASP A 792 -34.59 -3.10 -21.65
N GLY A 793 -34.18 -4.33 -21.95
CA GLY A 793 -34.78 -5.18 -22.98
C GLY A 793 -34.31 -4.91 -24.41
N VAL A 794 -33.42 -3.95 -24.62
CA VAL A 794 -32.80 -3.62 -25.92
C VAL A 794 -31.46 -4.34 -26.04
N ALA A 795 -31.28 -5.09 -27.13
CA ALA A 795 -30.03 -5.79 -27.38
C ALA A 795 -28.86 -4.81 -27.60
N GLN A 796 -27.74 -5.08 -26.92
CA GLN A 796 -26.50 -4.34 -27.01
C GLN A 796 -25.44 -5.17 -27.73
N GLU A 797 -24.54 -4.50 -28.46
CA GLU A 797 -23.41 -5.14 -29.11
C GLU A 797 -22.30 -5.41 -28.09
N ILE A 798 -21.88 -6.68 -27.98
CA ILE A 798 -20.73 -7.06 -27.15
C ILE A 798 -19.47 -6.64 -27.89
N LEU A 799 -18.80 -5.60 -27.39
CA LEU A 799 -17.59 -5.03 -27.97
C LEU A 799 -16.33 -5.75 -27.49
N ARG A 800 -16.38 -6.31 -26.27
CA ARG A 800 -15.29 -7.11 -25.68
C ARG A 800 -15.84 -8.35 -25.01
N PHE A 801 -15.18 -9.47 -25.25
CA PHE A 801 -15.48 -10.78 -24.66
C PHE A 801 -14.19 -11.45 -24.24
N GLU A 802 -14.08 -11.82 -22.97
CA GLU A 802 -12.92 -12.54 -22.43
C GLU A 802 -13.37 -13.59 -21.42
N ARG A 803 -12.62 -14.69 -21.33
CA ARG A 803 -12.73 -15.62 -20.20
C ARG A 803 -11.77 -15.15 -19.12
N VAL A 804 -12.30 -14.94 -17.92
CA VAL A 804 -11.57 -14.39 -16.77
C VAL A 804 -10.91 -15.54 -16.04
N ASP A 805 -9.66 -15.83 -16.42
CA ASP A 805 -8.87 -16.92 -15.82
C ASP A 805 -7.80 -16.38 -14.85
N ASP A 806 -7.39 -15.11 -15.01
CA ASP A 806 -6.18 -14.54 -14.40
C ASP A 806 -6.35 -13.08 -13.91
N THR A 807 -7.59 -12.65 -13.64
CA THR A 807 -7.82 -11.33 -13.02
C THR A 807 -7.62 -11.43 -11.50
N PRO A 808 -6.80 -10.55 -10.88
CA PRO A 808 -6.65 -10.47 -9.44
C PRO A 808 -7.99 -10.25 -8.73
N LEU A 809 -8.23 -10.99 -7.65
CA LEU A 809 -9.36 -10.80 -6.76
C LEU A 809 -8.98 -9.77 -5.69
N VAL A 810 -9.83 -8.76 -5.51
CA VAL A 810 -9.76 -7.84 -4.37
C VAL A 810 -11.02 -8.00 -3.56
N GLY A 811 -10.90 -8.55 -2.34
CA GLY A 811 -12.08 -8.97 -1.59
C GLY A 811 -12.08 -8.52 -0.14
N THR A 812 -13.27 -8.48 0.45
CA THR A 812 -13.44 -8.24 1.89
C THR A 812 -14.25 -9.37 2.50
N ILE A 813 -13.72 -9.96 3.59
CA ILE A 813 -14.53 -10.79 4.47
C ILE A 813 -15.24 -9.85 5.45
N LEU A 814 -16.57 -9.76 5.32
CA LEU A 814 -17.43 -9.00 6.21
C LEU A 814 -18.00 -9.94 7.27
N LEU A 815 -17.43 -9.90 8.47
CA LEU A 815 -17.67 -10.84 9.55
C LEU A 815 -18.51 -10.23 10.67
N ASP A 816 -19.67 -10.81 10.92
CA ASP A 816 -20.55 -10.43 12.03
C ASP A 816 -19.96 -10.90 13.38
N VAL A 817 -19.70 -9.94 14.27
CA VAL A 817 -19.21 -10.15 15.64
C VAL A 817 -20.21 -9.61 16.67
N SER A 818 -21.49 -9.50 16.30
CA SER A 818 -22.57 -9.11 17.21
C SER A 818 -22.81 -10.15 18.31
N ALA A 819 -23.54 -9.78 19.37
CA ALA A 819 -23.82 -10.69 20.48
C ALA A 819 -24.61 -11.94 20.06
N SER A 820 -25.42 -11.90 19.00
CA SER A 820 -26.14 -13.09 18.49
C SER A 820 -25.20 -14.14 17.89
N MET A 821 -23.98 -13.76 17.54
CA MET A 821 -22.95 -14.63 16.98
C MET A 821 -22.14 -15.37 18.07
N GLU A 822 -22.41 -15.21 19.37
CA GLU A 822 -21.61 -15.80 20.46
C GLU A 822 -21.36 -17.31 20.30
N GLU A 823 -22.38 -18.08 19.95
CA GLU A 823 -22.26 -19.54 19.74
C GLU A 823 -21.59 -19.93 18.40
N ARG A 824 -21.40 -18.98 17.48
CA ARG A 824 -20.99 -19.20 16.08
C ARG A 824 -19.73 -18.45 15.68
N LEU A 825 -19.23 -17.56 16.52
CA LEU A 825 -18.10 -16.70 16.17
C LEU A 825 -16.83 -17.51 15.94
N ALA A 826 -16.51 -18.47 16.82
CA ALA A 826 -15.34 -19.33 16.66
C ALA A 826 -15.37 -20.11 15.32
N GLU A 827 -16.57 -20.54 14.93
CA GLU A 827 -16.83 -21.23 13.67
C GLU A 827 -16.62 -20.29 12.47
N SER A 828 -17.16 -19.07 12.55
CA SER A 828 -17.06 -18.04 11.50
C SER A 828 -15.63 -17.57 11.30
N VAL A 829 -14.88 -17.38 12.39
CA VAL A 829 -13.45 -17.02 12.37
C VAL A 829 -12.63 -18.12 11.70
N LYS A 830 -12.83 -19.39 12.10
CA LYS A 830 -12.14 -20.52 11.46
C LYS A 830 -12.46 -20.57 9.97
N ALA A 831 -13.73 -20.34 9.61
CA ALA A 831 -14.17 -20.40 8.23
C ALA A 831 -13.57 -19.27 7.37
N ALA A 832 -13.47 -18.05 7.91
CA ALA A 832 -12.77 -16.94 7.28
C ALA A 832 -11.27 -17.23 7.05
N ALA A 833 -10.61 -17.84 8.04
CA ALA A 833 -9.20 -18.26 7.92
C ALA A 833 -9.02 -19.37 6.86
N ASP A 834 -9.90 -20.37 6.82
CA ASP A 834 -9.86 -21.44 5.84
C ASP A 834 -10.06 -20.90 4.41
N PHE A 835 -11.00 -19.97 4.20
CA PHE A 835 -11.22 -19.29 2.91
C PHE A 835 -9.96 -18.58 2.41
N PHE A 836 -9.31 -17.79 3.28
CA PHE A 836 -8.06 -17.12 2.96
C PHE A 836 -6.96 -18.12 2.58
N GLN A 837 -6.87 -19.26 3.26
CA GLN A 837 -5.82 -20.25 2.96
C GLN A 837 -6.04 -21.02 1.65
N GLN A 838 -7.30 -21.24 1.26
CA GLN A 838 -7.66 -22.16 0.17
C GLN A 838 -7.99 -21.46 -1.15
N VAL A 839 -8.56 -20.26 -1.12
CA VAL A 839 -9.08 -19.57 -2.31
C VAL A 839 -8.11 -18.51 -2.84
N ILE A 840 -7.27 -17.96 -1.98
CA ILE A 840 -6.36 -16.85 -2.30
C ILE A 840 -5.05 -17.34 -2.89
N THR A 841 -4.67 -16.69 -3.99
CA THR A 841 -3.42 -16.83 -4.73
C THR A 841 -2.49 -15.66 -4.41
N GLU A 842 -1.25 -15.71 -4.90
CA GLU A 842 -0.23 -14.67 -4.65
C GLU A 842 -0.57 -13.29 -5.28
N ARG A 843 -1.58 -13.23 -6.14
CA ARG A 843 -2.01 -12.01 -6.83
C ARG A 843 -3.22 -11.34 -6.19
N ASP A 844 -3.91 -12.00 -5.27
CA ASP A 844 -5.14 -11.45 -4.68
C ASP A 844 -4.86 -10.76 -3.36
N GLU A 845 -5.73 -9.81 -3.03
CA GLU A 845 -5.66 -9.06 -1.77
C GLU A 845 -7.00 -9.19 -1.04
N LEU A 846 -6.97 -9.59 0.23
CA LEU A 846 -8.15 -9.62 1.08
C LEU A 846 -8.01 -8.68 2.26
N SER A 847 -9.14 -8.09 2.64
CA SER A 847 -9.31 -7.34 3.88
C SER A 847 -10.34 -8.03 4.78
N ILE A 848 -10.35 -7.67 6.07
CA ILE A 848 -11.36 -8.13 7.02
C ILE A 848 -12.04 -6.91 7.61
N VAL A 849 -13.36 -6.85 7.44
CA VAL A 849 -14.21 -5.92 8.17
C VAL A 849 -15.04 -6.74 9.13
N THR A 850 -14.93 -6.44 10.42
CA THR A 850 -15.81 -6.99 11.45
C THR A 850 -16.91 -5.99 11.76
N PHE A 851 -18.07 -6.44 12.21
CA PHE A 851 -19.11 -5.51 12.62
C PHE A 851 -20.00 -6.01 13.75
N ASN A 852 -20.48 -5.05 14.54
CA ASN A 852 -21.53 -5.19 15.52
C ASN A 852 -22.45 -3.96 15.47
N ASP A 853 -22.38 -3.04 16.44
CA ASP A 853 -23.12 -1.76 16.38
C ASP A 853 -22.52 -0.76 15.39
N ARG A 854 -21.35 -1.08 14.83
CA ARG A 854 -20.65 -0.35 13.77
C ARG A 854 -19.63 -1.25 13.05
N PRO A 855 -19.21 -0.90 11.83
CA PRO A 855 -18.10 -1.57 11.16
C PRO A 855 -16.74 -1.21 11.77
N HIS A 856 -15.82 -2.17 11.69
CA HIS A 856 -14.43 -2.06 12.12
C HIS A 856 -13.53 -2.77 11.11
N LEU A 857 -12.60 -2.04 10.49
CA LEU A 857 -11.53 -2.63 9.68
C LEU A 857 -10.58 -3.37 10.61
N ALA A 858 -10.64 -4.71 10.60
CA ALA A 858 -9.83 -5.58 11.45
C ALA A 858 -8.51 -5.96 10.78
N SER A 859 -8.47 -5.98 9.45
CA SER A 859 -7.26 -6.16 8.65
C SER A 859 -7.40 -5.37 7.35
N PRO A 860 -6.40 -4.54 6.96
CA PRO A 860 -6.40 -3.88 5.65
C PRO A 860 -6.25 -4.91 4.51
N PHE A 861 -6.31 -4.46 3.25
CA PHE A 861 -6.01 -5.34 2.12
C PHE A 861 -4.58 -5.87 2.23
N THR A 862 -4.44 -7.17 2.34
CA THR A 862 -3.14 -7.82 2.51
C THR A 862 -3.07 -9.14 1.75
N ARG A 863 -1.85 -9.49 1.35
CA ARG A 863 -1.48 -10.82 0.85
C ARG A 863 -0.81 -11.66 1.93
N ASP A 864 -0.42 -11.04 3.04
CA ASP A 864 0.27 -11.69 4.14
C ASP A 864 -0.73 -12.48 5.01
N ARG A 865 -0.48 -13.78 5.09
CA ARG A 865 -1.20 -14.75 5.92
C ARG A 865 -1.15 -14.38 7.40
N ILE A 866 -0.04 -13.81 7.87
CA ILE A 866 0.17 -13.45 9.26
C ILE A 866 -0.66 -12.20 9.60
N GLU A 867 -0.56 -11.13 8.81
CA GLU A 867 -1.39 -9.93 8.99
C GLU A 867 -2.89 -10.25 8.92
N PHE A 868 -3.30 -11.10 7.97
CA PHE A 868 -4.69 -11.54 7.89
C PHE A 868 -5.12 -12.32 9.15
N ALA A 869 -4.28 -13.24 9.64
CA ALA A 869 -4.57 -14.00 10.85
C ALA A 869 -4.66 -13.12 12.10
N LYS A 870 -3.81 -12.09 12.23
CA LYS A 870 -3.85 -11.12 13.33
C LYS A 870 -5.22 -10.43 13.42
N GLY A 871 -5.80 -10.05 12.29
CA GLY A 871 -7.14 -9.43 12.24
C GLY A 871 -8.28 -10.32 12.75
N LEU A 872 -8.08 -11.64 12.79
CA LEU A 872 -9.04 -12.61 13.32
C LEU A 872 -8.82 -12.94 14.81
N MET A 873 -7.67 -12.59 15.37
CA MET A 873 -7.31 -12.95 16.74
C MET A 873 -8.07 -12.13 17.77
N GLY A 874 -8.55 -12.78 18.83
CA GLY A 874 -9.13 -12.09 19.99
C GLY A 874 -10.52 -11.47 19.77
N LEU A 875 -11.16 -11.72 18.62
CA LEU A 875 -12.52 -11.27 18.35
C LEU A 875 -13.50 -11.82 19.40
N ARG A 876 -14.46 -10.97 19.80
CA ARG A 876 -15.50 -11.30 20.78
C ARG A 876 -16.86 -10.89 20.23
N ALA A 877 -17.85 -11.74 20.49
CA ALA A 877 -19.24 -11.45 20.18
C ALA A 877 -19.78 -10.43 21.19
N GLU A 878 -20.12 -9.23 20.75
CA GLU A 878 -20.66 -8.19 21.62
C GLU A 878 -21.55 -7.20 20.86
N ARG A 879 -22.40 -6.47 21.60
CA ARG A 879 -23.25 -5.37 21.10
C ARG A 879 -24.31 -5.83 20.08
N GLY A 880 -24.98 -4.87 19.44
CA GLY A 880 -26.05 -5.10 18.47
C GLY A 880 -25.53 -5.36 17.05
N THR A 881 -26.43 -5.34 16.07
CA THR A 881 -26.08 -5.63 14.66
C THR A 881 -26.47 -4.47 13.73
N ALA A 882 -25.49 -3.92 13.02
CA ALA A 882 -25.60 -2.85 12.03
C ALA A 882 -25.10 -3.35 10.65
N LEU A 883 -25.82 -4.31 10.09
CA LEU A 883 -25.49 -5.02 8.86
C LEU A 883 -25.44 -4.08 7.65
N TYR A 884 -26.42 -3.21 7.49
CA TYR A 884 -26.53 -2.33 6.31
C TYR A 884 -25.44 -1.24 6.31
N ASP A 885 -25.21 -0.59 7.45
CA ASP A 885 -24.11 0.36 7.62
C ASP A 885 -22.74 -0.27 7.31
N SER A 886 -22.55 -1.51 7.76
CA SER A 886 -21.27 -2.23 7.60
C SER A 886 -21.05 -2.74 6.18
N LEU A 887 -22.13 -3.12 5.49
CA LEU A 887 -22.08 -3.46 4.08
C LEU A 887 -21.75 -2.22 3.24
N ILE A 888 -22.40 -1.08 3.47
CA ILE A 888 -22.11 0.17 2.75
C ILE A 888 -20.66 0.60 2.98
N PHE A 889 -20.17 0.53 4.23
CA PHE A 889 -18.77 0.80 4.54
C PHE A 889 -17.80 -0.11 3.78
N THR A 890 -18.10 -1.41 3.72
CA THR A 890 -17.27 -2.39 3.02
C THR A 890 -17.24 -2.14 1.51
N LEU A 891 -18.39 -1.88 0.91
CA LEU A 891 -18.51 -1.59 -0.52
C LEU A 891 -17.86 -0.25 -0.89
N TYR A 892 -17.91 0.74 0.01
CA TYR A 892 -17.14 1.96 -0.10
C TYR A 892 -15.63 1.70 -0.11
N HIS A 893 -15.15 0.88 0.82
CA HIS A 893 -13.74 0.55 0.94
C HIS A 893 -13.20 -0.25 -0.26
N LEU A 894 -14.07 -0.98 -0.96
CA LEU A 894 -13.77 -1.67 -2.23
C LEU A 894 -13.85 -0.75 -3.46
N ASN A 895 -14.39 0.46 -3.34
CA ASN A 895 -14.60 1.35 -4.48
C ASN A 895 -13.26 1.80 -5.09
N GLY A 896 -13.20 1.96 -6.40
CA GLY A 896 -12.00 2.40 -7.13
C GLY A 896 -10.81 1.43 -7.13
N LEU A 897 -10.92 0.26 -6.46
CA LEU A 897 -9.89 -0.76 -6.52
C LEU A 897 -9.96 -1.52 -7.84
N PRO A 898 -8.81 -1.82 -8.46
CA PRO A 898 -8.73 -2.56 -9.71
C PRO A 898 -9.06 -4.03 -9.52
N GLY A 899 -9.45 -4.69 -10.61
CA GLY A 899 -9.69 -6.14 -10.62
C GLY A 899 -11.08 -6.54 -10.14
N GLN A 900 -11.25 -7.84 -9.93
CA GLN A 900 -12.55 -8.40 -9.59
C GLN A 900 -12.83 -8.18 -8.11
N ARG A 901 -13.91 -7.46 -7.79
CA ARG A 901 -14.28 -7.12 -6.41
C ARG A 901 -15.33 -8.07 -5.84
N ALA A 902 -15.13 -8.55 -4.62
CA ALA A 902 -16.09 -9.41 -3.96
C ALA A 902 -16.20 -9.16 -2.45
N VAL A 903 -17.41 -9.28 -1.91
CA VAL A 903 -17.66 -9.30 -0.46
C VAL A 903 -18.09 -10.70 -0.06
N LEU A 904 -17.41 -11.29 0.91
CA LEU A 904 -17.84 -12.51 1.58
C LEU A 904 -18.49 -12.13 2.91
N LEU A 905 -19.82 -12.09 2.96
CA LEU A 905 -20.59 -11.71 4.14
C LEU A 905 -20.94 -12.95 4.98
N LEU A 906 -20.46 -13.01 6.22
CA LEU A 906 -20.81 -14.04 7.21
C LEU A 906 -21.65 -13.40 8.31
N SER A 907 -22.94 -13.72 8.38
CA SER A 907 -23.87 -13.13 9.35
C SER A 907 -25.07 -14.04 9.59
N ASP A 908 -25.79 -13.79 10.68
CA ASP A 908 -27.14 -14.32 10.91
C ASP A 908 -28.24 -13.53 10.16
N GLY A 909 -27.86 -12.46 9.46
CA GLY A 909 -28.66 -11.68 8.51
C GLY A 909 -29.70 -10.76 9.14
N VAL A 910 -29.67 -10.53 10.46
CA VAL A 910 -30.59 -9.62 11.15
C VAL A 910 -29.94 -8.24 11.31
N ASP A 911 -30.64 -7.18 10.90
CA ASP A 911 -30.25 -5.80 11.21
C ASP A 911 -31.10 -5.23 12.34
N GLU A 912 -30.49 -4.46 13.24
CA GLU A 912 -31.15 -3.83 14.39
C GLU A 912 -30.92 -2.32 14.51
N HIS A 913 -29.71 -1.85 14.21
CA HIS A 913 -29.25 -0.50 14.57
C HIS A 913 -28.64 0.28 13.39
N SER A 914 -28.80 -0.19 12.14
CA SER A 914 -28.29 0.58 10.99
C SER A 914 -29.01 1.92 10.84
N ARG A 915 -28.27 2.92 10.36
CA ARG A 915 -28.80 4.23 9.96
C ARG A 915 -29.47 4.15 8.60
N TYR A 916 -28.94 3.30 7.73
CA TYR A 916 -29.48 3.00 6.41
C TYR A 916 -30.41 1.79 6.47
N ASP A 917 -31.37 1.72 5.55
CA ASP A 917 -32.25 0.56 5.42
C ASP A 917 -31.76 -0.43 4.34
N LEU A 918 -32.55 -1.49 4.09
CA LEU A 918 -32.22 -2.49 3.09
C LEU A 918 -32.20 -1.91 1.67
N ASP A 919 -33.12 -1.00 1.34
CA ASP A 919 -33.23 -0.44 0.00
C ASP A 919 -32.02 0.46 -0.30
N ASP A 920 -31.58 1.23 0.70
CA ASP A 920 -30.32 2.00 0.69
C ASP A 920 -29.10 1.10 0.42
N ALA A 921 -28.98 -0.01 1.17
CA ALA A 921 -27.87 -0.95 1.01
C ALA A 921 -27.88 -1.61 -0.38
N LEU A 922 -29.05 -1.96 -0.91
CA LEU A 922 -29.20 -2.52 -2.25
C LEU A 922 -28.86 -1.51 -3.34
N GLU A 923 -29.28 -0.25 -3.18
CA GLU A 923 -28.90 0.81 -4.13
C GLU A 923 -27.39 1.01 -4.14
N TYR A 924 -26.74 1.07 -2.96
CA TYR A 924 -25.29 1.19 -2.89
C TYR A 924 -24.58 -0.02 -3.51
N ALA A 925 -25.05 -1.24 -3.22
CA ALA A 925 -24.51 -2.48 -3.77
C ALA A 925 -24.55 -2.52 -5.30
N ARG A 926 -25.63 -2.01 -5.91
CA ARG A 926 -25.74 -1.88 -7.38
C ARG A 926 -24.73 -0.91 -7.99
N ARG A 927 -24.20 0.04 -7.21
CA ARG A 927 -23.21 1.03 -7.66
C ARG A 927 -21.76 0.61 -7.43
N SER A 928 -21.52 -0.35 -6.52
CA SER A 928 -20.16 -0.69 -6.07
C SER A 928 -19.37 -1.65 -6.97
N GLU A 929 -20.02 -2.22 -8.00
CA GLU A 929 -19.46 -3.25 -8.93
C GLU A 929 -18.91 -4.53 -8.24
N ALA A 930 -18.97 -4.62 -6.91
CA ALA A 930 -18.53 -5.75 -6.12
C ALA A 930 -19.62 -6.83 -6.00
N ALA A 931 -19.26 -8.09 -6.24
CA ALA A 931 -20.17 -9.23 -6.07
C ALA A 931 -20.30 -9.63 -4.60
N ILE A 932 -21.52 -9.74 -4.08
CA ILE A 932 -21.77 -10.14 -2.69
C ILE A 932 -22.08 -11.64 -2.62
N TYR A 933 -21.21 -12.38 -1.91
CA TYR A 933 -21.43 -13.76 -1.53
C TYR A 933 -21.83 -13.81 -0.07
N ALA A 934 -23.08 -14.15 0.20
CA ALA A 934 -23.61 -14.18 1.55
C ALA A 934 -23.64 -15.61 2.10
N ILE A 935 -23.18 -15.80 3.33
CA ILE A 935 -23.24 -17.05 4.07
C ILE A 935 -24.06 -16.81 5.33
N GLY A 936 -25.31 -17.29 5.29
CA GLY A 936 -26.21 -17.24 6.42
C GLY A 936 -25.95 -18.39 7.38
N LEU A 937 -25.56 -18.07 8.62
CA LEU A 937 -25.26 -19.03 9.67
C LEU A 937 -26.46 -19.16 10.63
N ALA A 938 -27.04 -20.36 10.73
CA ALA A 938 -28.08 -20.69 11.70
C ALA A 938 -29.23 -19.66 11.81
N LEU A 939 -29.72 -19.16 10.67
CA LEU A 939 -30.65 -18.04 10.59
C LEU A 939 -31.89 -18.17 11.50
N PRO A 940 -32.29 -17.11 12.21
CA PRO A 940 -33.44 -17.16 13.10
C PRO A 940 -34.74 -17.35 12.31
N LYS A 941 -35.53 -18.37 12.70
CA LYS A 941 -36.80 -18.73 12.04
C LYS A 941 -37.95 -17.74 12.29
N LYS A 942 -37.78 -16.78 13.21
CA LYS A 942 -38.80 -15.82 13.65
C LYS A 942 -38.25 -14.40 13.79
N ALA A 943 -37.70 -13.85 12.71
CA ALA A 943 -37.36 -12.43 12.62
C ALA A 943 -38.49 -11.64 11.92
N LYS A 944 -38.54 -10.32 12.17
CA LYS A 944 -39.55 -9.39 11.60
C LYS A 944 -39.43 -9.35 10.06
N GLU A 945 -38.20 -9.31 9.57
CA GLU A 945 -37.84 -9.53 8.17
C GLU A 945 -37.15 -10.88 8.04
N SER A 946 -37.25 -11.52 6.87
CA SER A 946 -36.65 -12.84 6.68
C SER A 946 -35.16 -12.68 6.36
N PRO A 947 -34.22 -13.06 7.26
CA PRO A 947 -32.79 -12.88 7.04
C PRO A 947 -32.32 -13.61 5.78
N LYS A 948 -32.92 -14.78 5.54
CA LYS A 948 -32.72 -15.57 4.33
C LYS A 948 -32.99 -14.76 3.06
N LYS A 949 -34.14 -14.06 3.01
CA LYS A 949 -34.52 -13.26 1.85
C LYS A 949 -33.62 -12.04 1.68
N VAL A 950 -33.25 -11.40 2.79
CA VAL A 950 -32.33 -10.24 2.79
C VAL A 950 -30.99 -10.63 2.16
N LEU A 951 -30.36 -11.69 2.67
CA LEU A 951 -29.08 -12.19 2.15
C LEU A 951 -29.18 -12.68 0.70
N GLU A 952 -30.28 -13.36 0.33
CA GLU A 952 -30.56 -13.74 -1.06
C GLU A 952 -30.65 -12.51 -1.98
N GLN A 953 -31.29 -11.43 -1.54
CA GLN A 953 -31.50 -10.24 -2.34
C GLN A 953 -30.19 -9.46 -2.54
N LEU A 954 -29.41 -9.24 -1.47
CA LEU A 954 -28.09 -8.59 -1.54
C LEU A 954 -27.15 -9.30 -2.53
N ALA A 955 -27.09 -10.63 -2.44
CA ALA A 955 -26.26 -11.44 -3.32
C ALA A 955 -26.76 -11.41 -4.78
N LEU A 956 -28.07 -11.52 -4.98
CA LEU A 956 -28.66 -11.59 -6.32
C LEU A 956 -28.54 -10.29 -7.12
N GLU A 957 -28.65 -9.13 -6.47
CA GLU A 957 -28.55 -7.82 -7.15
C GLU A 957 -27.14 -7.52 -7.66
N THR A 958 -26.12 -8.08 -7.00
CA THR A 958 -24.70 -7.89 -7.33
C THR A 958 -24.10 -9.02 -8.17
N GLY A 959 -24.92 -9.99 -8.62
CA GLY A 959 -24.44 -11.15 -9.37
C GLY A 959 -23.71 -12.20 -8.53
N GLY A 960 -23.73 -12.11 -7.20
CA GLY A 960 -23.23 -13.12 -6.27
C GLY A 960 -24.25 -14.19 -5.88
N ARG A 961 -23.96 -14.99 -4.84
CA ARG A 961 -24.84 -16.08 -4.37
C ARG A 961 -24.95 -16.11 -2.85
N ALA A 962 -26.13 -16.45 -2.34
CA ALA A 962 -26.34 -16.73 -0.93
C ALA A 962 -26.32 -18.24 -0.64
N TYR A 963 -25.63 -18.63 0.43
CA TYR A 963 -25.53 -19.98 0.95
C TYR A 963 -26.07 -20.00 2.39
N PHE A 964 -26.79 -21.06 2.73
CA PHE A 964 -27.39 -21.20 4.05
C PHE A 964 -26.97 -22.55 4.61
N VAL A 965 -26.17 -22.50 5.67
CA VAL A 965 -25.63 -23.71 6.29
C VAL A 965 -26.22 -23.87 7.69
N GLU A 966 -26.55 -25.11 8.05
CA GLU A 966 -26.95 -25.45 9.41
C GLU A 966 -25.74 -25.85 10.27
N SER A 967 -24.63 -26.26 9.64
CA SER A 967 -23.42 -26.74 10.30
C SER A 967 -22.13 -26.32 9.59
N THR A 968 -21.03 -26.23 10.32
CA THR A 968 -19.73 -25.82 9.78
C THR A 968 -19.07 -26.81 8.85
N SER A 969 -19.45 -28.09 8.90
CA SER A 969 -18.96 -29.12 7.97
C SER A 969 -19.32 -28.84 6.52
N GLU A 970 -20.33 -28.00 6.27
CA GLU A 970 -20.78 -27.63 4.93
C GLU A 970 -20.00 -26.42 4.35
N LEU A 971 -19.32 -25.64 5.20
CA LEU A 971 -18.66 -24.38 4.79
C LEU A 971 -17.50 -24.62 3.83
N ALA A 972 -16.72 -25.68 4.00
CA ALA A 972 -15.59 -25.98 3.11
C ALA A 972 -16.04 -26.15 1.65
N ALA A 973 -17.10 -26.93 1.41
CA ALA A 973 -17.65 -27.12 0.07
C ALA A 973 -18.25 -25.82 -0.51
N VAL A 974 -18.83 -24.97 0.34
CA VAL A 974 -19.31 -23.65 -0.07
C VAL A 974 -18.15 -22.76 -0.53
N TYR A 975 -17.03 -22.74 0.20
CA TYR A 975 -15.86 -21.94 -0.16
C TYR A 975 -15.18 -22.43 -1.43
N ASP A 976 -15.03 -23.74 -1.61
CA ASP A 976 -14.52 -24.31 -2.87
C ASP A 976 -15.38 -23.86 -4.06
N GLN A 977 -16.70 -23.86 -3.87
CA GLN A 977 -17.63 -23.40 -4.90
C GLN A 977 -17.50 -21.90 -5.16
N ILE A 978 -17.40 -21.06 -4.12
CA ILE A 978 -17.21 -19.61 -4.26
C ILE A 978 -15.88 -19.33 -4.97
N GLY A 979 -14.80 -20.00 -4.58
CA GLY A 979 -13.49 -19.86 -5.21
C GLY A 979 -13.53 -20.23 -6.68
N LEU A 980 -14.19 -21.35 -7.03
CA LEU A 980 -14.38 -21.72 -8.43
C LEU A 980 -15.19 -20.66 -9.19
N GLU A 981 -16.32 -20.18 -8.64
CA GLU A 981 -17.16 -19.16 -9.28
C GLU A 981 -16.43 -17.82 -9.47
N LEU A 982 -15.60 -17.42 -8.51
CA LEU A 982 -14.80 -16.19 -8.60
C LEU A 982 -13.74 -16.28 -9.70
N ARG A 983 -13.26 -17.49 -10.03
CA ARG A 983 -12.26 -17.74 -11.09
C ARG A 983 -12.84 -18.20 -12.42
N SER A 984 -14.17 -18.28 -12.51
CA SER A 984 -14.88 -18.89 -13.64
C SER A 984 -15.90 -17.92 -14.20
N LYS A 985 -15.45 -16.73 -14.58
CA LYS A 985 -16.31 -15.66 -15.11
C LYS A 985 -16.02 -15.37 -16.57
N TYR A 986 -17.05 -14.91 -17.26
CA TYR A 986 -16.95 -14.28 -18.57
C TYR A 986 -17.02 -12.77 -18.38
N PHE A 987 -16.07 -12.06 -18.95
CA PHE A 987 -16.07 -10.61 -19.03
C PHE A 987 -16.73 -10.20 -20.34
N LEU A 988 -17.84 -9.46 -20.24
CA LEU A 988 -18.54 -8.88 -21.38
C LEU A 988 -18.50 -7.37 -21.22
N ALA A 989 -18.06 -6.63 -22.24
CA ALA A 989 -18.16 -5.18 -22.24
C ALA A 989 -18.96 -4.69 -23.44
N TYR A 990 -19.82 -3.70 -23.22
CA TYR A 990 -20.62 -3.06 -24.27
C TYR A 990 -20.70 -1.55 -24.03
N GLN A 991 -21.00 -0.81 -25.09
CA GLN A 991 -21.33 0.61 -24.98
C GLN A 991 -22.86 0.75 -24.98
N SER A 992 -23.42 1.42 -23.97
CA SER A 992 -24.87 1.63 -23.91
C SER A 992 -25.36 2.50 -25.07
N SER A 993 -26.43 2.05 -25.72
CA SER A 993 -27.17 2.82 -26.72
C SER A 993 -28.29 3.70 -26.12
N SER A 994 -28.43 3.71 -24.79
CA SER A 994 -29.47 4.48 -24.09
C SER A 994 -29.17 5.98 -24.09
N THR A 995 -30.21 6.78 -24.30
CA THR A 995 -30.18 8.25 -24.19
C THR A 995 -30.75 8.75 -22.86
N ALA A 996 -31.06 7.83 -21.93
CA ALA A 996 -31.54 8.18 -20.60
C ALA A 996 -30.45 8.91 -19.80
N PRO A 997 -30.84 9.82 -18.88
CA PRO A 997 -29.91 10.47 -17.96
C PRO A 997 -29.00 9.47 -17.21
N SER A 998 -27.78 9.90 -16.85
CA SER A 998 -26.81 9.05 -16.15
C SER A 998 -27.22 8.66 -14.73
N ASP A 999 -28.18 9.34 -14.11
CA ASP A 999 -28.72 8.99 -12.80
C ASP A 999 -29.83 7.92 -12.85
N ALA A 1000 -30.26 7.50 -14.05
CA ALA A 1000 -31.29 6.47 -14.21
C ALA A 1000 -30.69 5.06 -14.12
N PHE A 1001 -31.29 4.22 -13.28
CA PHE A 1001 -30.94 2.80 -13.21
C PHE A 1001 -31.28 2.09 -14.52
N ARG A 1002 -30.32 1.37 -15.09
CA ARG A 1002 -30.47 0.61 -16.33
C ARG A 1002 -30.41 -0.87 -16.01
N ARG A 1003 -31.48 -1.60 -16.33
CA ARG A 1003 -31.54 -3.03 -16.07
C ARG A 1003 -30.74 -3.79 -17.12
N VAL A 1004 -29.91 -4.72 -16.67
CA VAL A 1004 -29.09 -5.57 -17.56
C VAL A 1004 -29.49 -7.03 -17.41
N GLU A 1005 -29.58 -7.72 -18.53
CA GLU A 1005 -29.81 -9.15 -18.61
C GLU A 1005 -28.86 -9.79 -19.61
N VAL A 1006 -28.17 -10.84 -19.18
CA VAL A 1006 -27.33 -11.67 -20.06
C VAL A 1006 -28.07 -12.97 -20.32
N VAL A 1007 -28.34 -13.24 -21.59
CA VAL A 1007 -28.97 -14.47 -22.07
C VAL A 1007 -27.88 -15.35 -22.69
N VAL A 1008 -27.95 -16.65 -22.42
CA VAL A 1008 -27.01 -17.64 -22.96
C VAL A 1008 -27.77 -18.66 -23.80
N ASP A 1009 -27.34 -18.86 -25.05
CA ASP A 1009 -27.90 -19.83 -25.98
C ASP A 1009 -27.27 -21.23 -25.77
N GLU A 1010 -27.40 -21.76 -24.54
CA GLU A 1010 -26.94 -23.10 -24.17
C GLU A 1010 -28.01 -23.81 -23.32
N ARG A 1011 -28.25 -25.09 -23.58
CA ARG A 1011 -29.49 -25.75 -23.15
C ARG A 1011 -29.47 -26.08 -21.66
N GLY A 1012 -30.16 -25.27 -20.86
CA GLY A 1012 -30.22 -25.44 -19.42
C GLY A 1012 -29.09 -24.72 -18.68
N ALA A 1013 -28.29 -23.93 -19.40
CA ALA A 1013 -27.39 -22.96 -18.82
C ALA A 1013 -28.18 -21.76 -18.26
N ARG A 1014 -27.63 -21.10 -17.24
CA ARG A 1014 -28.15 -19.84 -16.70
C ARG A 1014 -26.99 -18.88 -16.45
N ALA A 1015 -27.02 -17.72 -17.10
CA ALA A 1015 -26.12 -16.63 -16.78
C ALA A 1015 -26.58 -15.89 -15.52
N ARG A 1016 -25.61 -15.46 -14.72
CA ARG A 1016 -25.77 -14.59 -13.58
C ARG A 1016 -24.74 -13.48 -13.67
N THR A 1017 -25.21 -12.25 -13.61
CA THR A 1017 -24.44 -11.01 -13.61
C THR A 1017 -25.17 -9.99 -12.74
N ILE A 1018 -24.64 -8.78 -12.63
CA ILE A 1018 -25.35 -7.64 -12.01
C ILE A 1018 -26.71 -7.44 -12.69
N ARG A 1019 -27.73 -7.08 -11.91
CA ARG A 1019 -29.10 -6.88 -12.45
C ARG A 1019 -29.28 -5.57 -13.19
N GLY A 1020 -28.32 -4.68 -13.06
CA GLY A 1020 -28.31 -3.37 -13.67
C GLY A 1020 -27.26 -2.50 -13.01
N TYR A 1021 -27.11 -1.30 -13.54
CA TYR A 1021 -26.08 -0.36 -13.14
C TYR A 1021 -26.61 1.07 -13.20
N TYR A 1022 -25.87 1.98 -12.59
CA TYR A 1022 -26.02 3.42 -12.80
C TYR A 1022 -24.81 3.88 -13.62
N PRO A 1023 -25.02 4.53 -14.78
CA PRO A 1023 -23.94 5.09 -15.61
C PRO A 1023 -23.04 6.09 -14.90
#